data_AF-A0A0F7TJS4-F1
#
_entry.id   AF-A0A0F7TJS4-F1
#
_cell.length_a   1.000
_cell.length_b   1.000
_cell.length_c   1.000
_cell.angle_alpha   90.00
_cell.angle_beta   90.00
_cell.angle_gamma   90.00
#
_symmetry.space_group_name_H-M   'P 1'
#
loop_
_entity.id
_entity.type
_entity.pdbx_description
1 polymer ?
#
loop_
_entity_poly.entity_id
_entity_poly.type
_entity_poly.pdbx_seq_one_letter_code
_entity_poly.pdbx_strand_id
1 'polypeptide(L)'
;MTAKLPGEDERIKVVVGNLRKKEKENGDVSQRDVPFEIHVTSNCTLPELWRVLEEEHGYSPPDGLIQTRDDRVRRRSDLKSVFHPYTELEIVSDKSAADETHIYINEALQAASNRDQDVVFNIEYDGKGQTSLIIDDALQLVFHRTVRMPDDDRLHSLPASVGTFPLYNTEDYADRLPENILEKGGLFLPMWQREALWIELSRPKSSYTSRRSNRTYAIRVYVGQINAVSGKSMMEERANRQEQDYLVFPGQPWIDGICVTTGVVRQFVAMPLGSGYTVEGQKTGEEKHGGLQIEIIPAYRKKAQKWRAAAEEEEEALQDPRLYLDESKTPAELGLEAGSKVWVYPSPPTYRKPVEVGDLYWVREESGLGVANLEAFYDDYRRSASRFMGSRSQVMGDSHDSARPTWFNWTSRHSGVNPGAAPSLNQQCTAATTASLSLSDAYLGDPDSPRMAPPPSKARKGRARPMGLPRNSSKPESSPRQVLNVKAMGLAAGGKLVQDIIADRNPPNTWNVDAARQINVHILDPVSCESVTHIVPPPIPMSAYEAVLSKLPFFVVEEQIDNRLEGGDFDNVKSVSKMDETKGLVSEPSLDPNQPAICSSCEKRLCDCVVRPCNHQFCNMCIRAAAPAMEGSFSSVVCCPRCNAEISRVAGFAAPMNLPGEESIRAKMPVRVLKVDDGRVKFESIRQTRI
;
A
#
# COMPACT_ATOMS: atom_id res chain seq x y z
N MET A 1 -45.88 6.80 -36.06
CA MET A 1 -45.22 5.53 -36.45
C MET A 1 -43.83 5.55 -35.86
N THR A 2 -43.53 4.63 -34.95
CA THR A 2 -42.18 4.49 -34.36
C THR A 2 -41.22 4.01 -35.44
N ALA A 3 -40.19 4.80 -35.73
CA ALA A 3 -39.18 4.43 -36.71
C ALA A 3 -38.32 3.33 -36.09
N LYS A 4 -38.49 2.09 -36.58
CA LYS A 4 -37.67 0.96 -36.15
C LYS A 4 -36.23 1.22 -36.57
N LEU A 5 -35.32 1.31 -35.61
CA LEU A 5 -33.88 1.38 -35.84
C LEU A 5 -33.48 0.28 -36.83
N PRO A 6 -32.52 0.55 -37.73
CA PRO A 6 -32.19 -0.37 -38.78
C PRO A 6 -31.42 -1.58 -38.28
N GLY A 7 -31.48 -2.65 -39.08
CA GLY A 7 -30.62 -3.81 -38.83
C GLY A 7 -29.13 -3.44 -38.97
N GLU A 8 -28.28 -4.14 -38.22
CA GLU A 8 -26.86 -4.22 -38.58
C GLU A 8 -26.76 -4.74 -40.03
N ASP A 9 -25.90 -4.10 -40.83
CA ASP A 9 -25.74 -4.31 -42.28
C ASP A 9 -26.96 -4.01 -43.18
N GLU A 10 -27.98 -3.29 -42.69
CA GLU A 10 -29.06 -2.80 -43.56
C GLU A 10 -28.51 -1.84 -44.65
N ARG A 11 -28.94 -2.01 -45.90
CA ARG A 11 -28.53 -1.16 -47.02
C ARG A 11 -29.28 0.19 -46.97
N ILE A 12 -28.53 1.28 -47.00
CA ILE A 12 -29.03 2.66 -46.98
C ILE A 12 -28.72 3.33 -48.31
N LYS A 13 -29.66 4.14 -48.82
CA LYS A 13 -29.44 5.10 -49.88
C LYS A 13 -29.01 6.44 -49.26
N VAL A 14 -27.80 6.89 -49.56
CA VAL A 14 -27.29 8.20 -49.13
C VAL A 14 -27.31 9.13 -50.33
N VAL A 15 -27.99 10.26 -50.18
CA VAL A 15 -28.13 11.30 -51.20
C VAL A 15 -27.38 12.54 -50.71
N VAL A 16 -26.31 12.92 -51.40
CA VAL A 16 -25.45 14.04 -51.01
C VAL A 16 -25.53 15.17 -52.04
N GLY A 17 -26.16 16.28 -51.64
CA GLY A 17 -26.18 17.53 -52.40
C GLY A 17 -24.88 18.33 -52.27
N ASN A 18 -24.70 19.34 -53.12
CA ASN A 18 -23.63 20.35 -53.06
C ASN A 18 -22.17 19.86 -53.18
N LEU A 19 -21.92 18.58 -53.48
CA LEU A 19 -20.56 18.05 -53.66
C LEU A 19 -19.81 18.69 -54.83
N ARG A 20 -18.54 19.04 -54.61
CA ARG A 20 -17.63 19.58 -55.63
C ARG A 20 -16.69 18.46 -56.12
N LYS A 21 -16.72 18.10 -57.41
CA LYS A 21 -15.74 17.15 -58.01
C LYS A 21 -14.32 17.71 -57.90
N LYS A 22 -13.30 16.85 -57.75
CA LYS A 22 -11.91 17.27 -57.93
C LYS A 22 -11.72 17.67 -59.40
N GLU A 23 -11.27 18.89 -59.65
CA GLU A 23 -10.94 19.35 -60.99
C GLU A 23 -9.87 18.43 -61.59
N LYS A 24 -10.12 17.89 -62.79
CA LYS A 24 -9.03 17.33 -63.60
C LYS A 24 -8.24 18.50 -64.18
N GLU A 25 -6.95 18.29 -64.44
CA GLU A 25 -6.15 19.21 -65.27
C GLU A 25 -6.68 19.24 -66.70
N ASN A 26 -7.73 20.03 -66.91
CA ASN A 26 -8.24 20.61 -68.14
C ASN A 26 -9.58 21.25 -67.76
N GLY A 27 -9.61 22.58 -67.69
CA GLY A 27 -10.73 23.33 -67.14
C GLY A 27 -11.99 23.19 -67.98
N ASP A 28 -12.96 22.44 -67.47
CA ASP A 28 -14.36 22.48 -67.90
C ASP A 28 -15.26 22.67 -66.66
N VAL A 29 -16.43 23.26 -66.89
CA VAL A 29 -17.19 24.01 -65.90
C VAL A 29 -17.67 23.17 -64.72
N SER A 30 -17.64 23.76 -63.53
CA SER A 30 -18.17 23.17 -62.30
C SER A 30 -19.66 22.84 -62.42
N GLN A 31 -19.95 21.59 -62.77
CA GLN A 31 -21.30 21.05 -62.88
C GLN A 31 -21.91 20.93 -61.48
N ARG A 32 -22.70 21.94 -61.09
CA ARG A 32 -23.57 21.87 -59.91
C ARG A 32 -24.89 21.14 -60.25
N ASP A 33 -25.65 20.84 -59.20
CA ASP A 33 -27.09 20.58 -59.23
C ASP A 33 -27.58 19.23 -59.79
N VAL A 34 -26.84 18.14 -59.52
CA VAL A 34 -27.46 16.81 -59.36
C VAL A 34 -26.99 16.21 -58.02
N PRO A 35 -27.90 15.84 -57.09
CA PRO A 35 -27.53 15.13 -55.88
C PRO A 35 -26.84 13.80 -56.21
N PHE A 36 -25.70 13.52 -55.56
CA PHE A 36 -25.00 12.25 -55.75
C PHE A 36 -25.67 11.18 -54.90
N GLU A 37 -26.12 10.10 -55.53
CA GLU A 37 -26.72 8.96 -54.84
C GLU A 37 -25.72 7.80 -54.72
N ILE A 38 -25.56 7.27 -53.51
CA ILE A 38 -24.75 6.08 -53.24
C ILE A 38 -25.47 5.13 -52.30
N HIS A 39 -25.25 3.82 -52.46
CA HIS A 39 -25.72 2.83 -51.51
C HIS A 39 -24.57 2.33 -50.65
N VAL A 40 -24.73 2.43 -49.32
CA VAL A 40 -23.77 1.94 -48.32
C VAL A 40 -24.52 1.10 -47.27
N THR A 41 -23.80 0.40 -46.40
CA THR A 41 -24.37 -0.30 -45.24
C THR A 41 -24.59 0.64 -44.06
N SER A 42 -25.47 0.26 -43.13
CA SER A 42 -25.80 1.04 -41.93
C SER A 42 -24.63 1.31 -41.00
N ASN A 43 -23.66 0.40 -40.94
CA ASN A 43 -22.42 0.52 -40.19
C ASN A 43 -21.29 1.29 -40.90
N CYS A 44 -21.49 1.76 -42.14
CA CYS A 44 -20.49 2.58 -42.83
C CYS A 44 -20.21 3.86 -42.02
N THR A 45 -18.96 4.06 -41.59
CA THR A 45 -18.61 5.20 -40.73
C THR A 45 -18.44 6.49 -41.53
N LEU A 46 -18.57 7.66 -40.89
CA LEU A 46 -18.32 8.94 -41.58
C LEU A 46 -16.90 9.03 -42.20
N PRO A 47 -15.80 8.59 -41.56
CA PRO A 47 -14.50 8.47 -42.21
C PRO A 47 -14.49 7.63 -43.50
N GLU A 48 -15.28 6.55 -43.54
CA GLU A 48 -15.39 5.66 -44.70
C GLU A 48 -16.27 6.26 -45.79
N LEU A 49 -17.41 6.86 -45.46
CA LEU A 49 -18.23 7.63 -46.41
C LEU A 49 -17.40 8.73 -47.09
N TRP A 50 -16.58 9.47 -46.33
CA TRP A 50 -15.65 10.44 -46.90
C TRP A 50 -14.63 9.79 -47.83
N ARG A 51 -14.09 8.62 -47.48
CA ARG A 51 -13.15 7.88 -48.34
C ARG A 51 -13.80 7.45 -49.64
N VAL A 52 -15.01 6.89 -49.59
CA VAL A 52 -15.76 6.44 -50.78
C VAL A 52 -16.08 7.62 -51.71
N LEU A 53 -16.54 8.76 -51.16
CA LEU A 53 -16.74 9.99 -51.94
C LEU A 53 -15.44 10.49 -52.58
N GLU A 54 -14.31 10.40 -51.88
CA GLU A 54 -13.03 10.95 -52.31
C GLU A 54 -12.24 10.05 -53.30
N GLU A 55 -12.13 8.76 -52.99
CA GLU A 55 -11.26 7.80 -53.69
C GLU A 55 -12.00 7.04 -54.79
N GLU A 56 -13.24 6.61 -54.55
CA GLU A 56 -14.02 5.81 -55.51
C GLU A 56 -14.77 6.69 -56.51
N HIS A 57 -15.22 7.88 -56.08
CA HIS A 57 -16.03 8.79 -56.91
C HIS A 57 -15.35 10.14 -57.24
N GLY A 58 -14.15 10.41 -56.71
CA GLY A 58 -13.32 11.56 -57.12
C GLY A 58 -13.86 12.93 -56.68
N TYR A 59 -14.71 12.99 -55.66
CA TYR A 59 -15.16 14.26 -55.08
C TYR A 59 -14.08 14.88 -54.19
N SER A 60 -14.11 16.20 -54.06
CA SER A 60 -13.28 16.92 -53.09
C SER A 60 -13.91 16.78 -51.70
N PRO A 61 -13.15 16.40 -50.66
CA PRO A 61 -13.71 16.10 -49.36
C PRO A 61 -14.39 17.35 -48.76
N PRO A 62 -15.66 17.27 -48.36
CA PRO A 62 -16.33 18.36 -47.67
C PRO A 62 -15.79 18.53 -46.25
N ASP A 63 -15.96 19.71 -45.68
CA ASP A 63 -15.55 20.02 -44.31
C ASP A 63 -16.61 19.55 -43.29
N GLY A 64 -17.85 19.35 -43.74
CA GLY A 64 -18.92 18.63 -43.05
C GLY A 64 -20.06 18.21 -43.99
N LEU A 65 -20.97 17.36 -43.51
CA LEU A 65 -22.25 17.04 -44.13
C LEU A 65 -23.37 17.57 -43.22
N ILE A 66 -24.22 18.44 -43.74
CA ILE A 66 -25.42 18.94 -43.03
C ILE A 66 -26.54 17.93 -43.25
N GLN A 67 -27.15 17.45 -42.18
CA GLN A 67 -28.35 16.63 -42.27
C GLN A 67 -29.56 17.56 -42.45
N THR A 68 -30.24 17.48 -43.60
CA THR A 68 -31.25 18.47 -44.09
C THR A 68 -32.50 18.62 -43.21
N ARG A 69 -32.60 17.85 -42.10
CA ARG A 69 -33.74 17.88 -41.16
C ARG A 69 -33.44 18.62 -39.86
N ASP A 70 -32.20 18.61 -39.38
CA ASP A 70 -31.83 19.15 -38.05
C ASP A 70 -30.73 20.23 -38.11
N ASP A 71 -30.30 20.60 -39.31
CA ASP A 71 -29.22 21.53 -39.63
C ASP A 71 -27.88 21.22 -38.92
N ARG A 72 -27.70 19.98 -38.40
CA ARG A 72 -26.46 19.61 -37.71
C ARG A 72 -25.38 19.28 -38.72
N VAL A 73 -24.35 20.12 -38.73
CA VAL A 73 -23.08 19.85 -39.44
C VAL A 73 -22.40 18.65 -38.79
N ARG A 74 -22.41 17.50 -39.48
CA ARG A 74 -21.63 16.31 -39.12
C ARG A 74 -20.26 16.35 -39.77
N ARG A 75 -19.20 16.18 -39.01
CA ARG A 75 -17.81 16.21 -39.50
C ARG A 75 -17.25 14.81 -39.64
N ARG A 76 -16.25 14.65 -40.51
CA ARG A 76 -15.50 13.38 -40.68
C ARG A 76 -14.97 12.80 -39.36
N SER A 77 -14.69 13.64 -38.37
CA SER A 77 -14.15 13.26 -37.06
C SER A 77 -15.20 13.11 -35.95
N ASP A 78 -16.49 13.19 -36.25
CA ASP A 78 -17.52 13.14 -35.21
C ASP A 78 -17.67 11.74 -34.62
N LEU A 79 -17.79 11.68 -33.28
CA LEU A 79 -17.86 10.45 -32.50
C LEU A 79 -19.16 10.39 -31.70
N LYS A 80 -19.91 9.30 -31.84
CA LYS A 80 -21.03 8.98 -30.94
C LYS A 80 -20.54 8.25 -29.69
N SER A 81 -21.27 8.42 -28.58
CA SER A 81 -21.11 7.60 -27.38
C SER A 81 -21.95 6.34 -27.55
N VAL A 82 -21.40 5.18 -27.23
CA VAL A 82 -22.09 3.88 -27.30
C VAL A 82 -21.85 3.13 -26.01
N PHE A 83 -22.86 2.43 -25.51
CA PHE A 83 -22.75 1.62 -24.29
C PHE A 83 -21.86 0.39 -24.52
N HIS A 84 -21.09 0.05 -23.50
CA HIS A 84 -20.56 -1.30 -23.39
C HIS A 84 -21.71 -2.28 -23.10
N PRO A 85 -21.60 -3.56 -23.51
CA PRO A 85 -22.50 -4.61 -23.05
C PRO A 85 -22.55 -4.65 -21.52
N TYR A 86 -23.74 -4.86 -20.97
CA TYR A 86 -23.94 -5.07 -19.53
C TYR A 86 -23.92 -6.55 -19.17
N THR A 87 -23.58 -6.85 -17.93
CA THR A 87 -23.92 -8.10 -17.27
C THR A 87 -25.25 -7.91 -16.54
N GLU A 88 -26.20 -8.82 -16.70
CA GLU A 88 -27.44 -8.84 -15.93
C GLU A 88 -27.27 -9.74 -14.71
N LEU A 89 -27.62 -9.23 -13.53
CA LEU A 89 -27.63 -9.98 -12.27
C LEU A 89 -29.03 -10.03 -11.68
N GLU A 90 -29.42 -11.18 -11.14
CA GLU A 90 -30.67 -11.34 -10.38
C GLU A 90 -30.43 -11.14 -8.87
N ILE A 91 -31.35 -10.44 -8.20
CA ILE A 91 -31.28 -10.19 -6.77
C ILE A 91 -31.83 -11.40 -6.01
N VAL A 92 -31.03 -12.00 -5.13
CA VAL A 92 -31.39 -13.19 -4.36
C VAL A 92 -31.49 -12.91 -2.86
N SER A 93 -32.39 -13.60 -2.17
CA SER A 93 -32.57 -13.50 -0.72
C SER A 93 -31.62 -14.40 0.09
N ASP A 94 -30.93 -15.34 -0.55
CA ASP A 94 -29.94 -16.22 0.07
C ASP A 94 -28.52 -15.75 -0.24
N LYS A 95 -27.69 -15.50 0.78
CA LYS A 95 -26.28 -15.10 0.59
C LYS A 95 -25.45 -16.20 -0.09
N SER A 96 -25.79 -17.47 0.09
CA SER A 96 -25.05 -18.60 -0.48
C SER A 96 -25.26 -18.77 -1.99
N ALA A 97 -26.31 -18.15 -2.54
CA ALA A 97 -26.59 -18.15 -3.98
C ALA A 97 -25.91 -17.00 -4.74
N ALA A 98 -25.18 -16.09 -4.07
CA ALA A 98 -24.54 -14.95 -4.71
C ALA A 98 -23.28 -15.36 -5.50
N ASP A 99 -23.30 -15.14 -6.82
CA ASP A 99 -22.24 -15.55 -7.77
C ASP A 99 -22.10 -14.54 -8.94
N GLU A 100 -21.39 -14.88 -10.01
CA GLU A 100 -21.19 -14.01 -11.20
C GLU A 100 -22.49 -13.58 -11.91
N THR A 101 -23.63 -14.19 -11.57
CA THR A 101 -24.98 -13.93 -12.11
C THR A 101 -26.01 -13.50 -11.06
N HIS A 102 -25.67 -13.55 -9.77
CA HIS A 102 -26.58 -13.23 -8.66
C HIS A 102 -25.96 -12.29 -7.61
N ILE A 103 -26.78 -11.39 -7.07
CA ILE A 103 -26.40 -10.48 -5.98
C ILE A 103 -27.31 -10.65 -4.77
N TYR A 104 -26.72 -10.80 -3.58
CA TYR A 104 -27.50 -10.93 -2.36
C TYR A 104 -28.17 -9.60 -1.99
N ILE A 105 -29.44 -9.64 -1.61
CA ILE A 105 -30.27 -8.43 -1.39
C ILE A 105 -29.72 -7.46 -0.33
N ASN A 106 -28.90 -7.96 0.61
CA ASN A 106 -28.20 -7.15 1.63
C ASN A 106 -26.67 -7.07 1.41
N GLU A 107 -26.20 -7.35 0.20
CA GLU A 107 -24.81 -7.10 -0.23
C GLU A 107 -24.73 -5.72 -0.92
N ALA A 108 -23.74 -4.90 -0.55
CA ALA A 108 -23.57 -3.60 -1.21
C ALA A 108 -23.11 -3.80 -2.66
N LEU A 109 -23.61 -3.00 -3.60
CA LEU A 109 -23.31 -3.17 -5.03
C LEU A 109 -21.78 -3.07 -5.32
N GLN A 110 -21.07 -2.22 -4.60
CA GLN A 110 -19.60 -2.13 -4.66
C GLN A 110 -18.89 -3.38 -4.13
N ALA A 111 -19.51 -4.14 -3.21
CA ALA A 111 -18.94 -5.40 -2.73
C ALA A 111 -19.03 -6.46 -3.82
N ALA A 112 -20.18 -6.58 -4.48
CA ALA A 112 -20.34 -7.41 -5.67
C ALA A 112 -19.34 -7.03 -6.78
N SER A 113 -19.11 -5.72 -6.98
CA SER A 113 -18.12 -5.18 -7.93
C SER A 113 -16.65 -5.49 -7.59
N ASN A 114 -16.36 -5.99 -6.39
CA ASN A 114 -15.01 -6.21 -5.85
C ASN A 114 -14.80 -7.63 -5.30
N ARG A 115 -15.64 -8.60 -5.67
CA ARG A 115 -15.45 -10.02 -5.29
C ARG A 115 -14.13 -10.61 -5.84
N ASP A 116 -13.56 -10.01 -6.89
CA ASP A 116 -12.23 -10.35 -7.44
C ASP A 116 -11.04 -9.77 -6.64
N GLN A 117 -11.32 -8.95 -5.62
CA GLN A 117 -10.29 -8.20 -4.91
C GLN A 117 -9.52 -9.11 -3.95
N ASP A 118 -8.39 -9.62 -4.41
CA ASP A 118 -7.42 -10.31 -3.55
C ASP A 118 -6.32 -9.36 -3.04
N VAL A 119 -5.69 -9.77 -1.92
CA VAL A 119 -4.59 -9.08 -1.24
C VAL A 119 -3.38 -9.99 -1.25
N VAL A 120 -2.30 -9.55 -1.91
CA VAL A 120 -1.08 -10.37 -2.08
C VAL A 120 0.04 -9.90 -1.16
N PHE A 121 0.59 -10.83 -0.37
CA PHE A 121 1.77 -10.63 0.47
C PHE A 121 3.05 -11.09 -0.25
N ASN A 122 4.09 -10.27 -0.21
CA ASN A 122 5.43 -10.56 -0.72
C ASN A 122 6.49 -10.17 0.32
N ILE A 123 7.64 -10.87 0.35
CA ILE A 123 8.80 -10.45 1.15
C ILE A 123 9.82 -9.79 0.23
N GLU A 124 10.21 -8.56 0.51
CA GLU A 124 11.31 -7.87 -0.18
C GLU A 124 12.55 -7.76 0.72
N TYR A 125 13.73 -7.94 0.10
CA TYR A 125 15.04 -7.70 0.70
C TYR A 125 15.71 -6.50 0.02
N ASP A 126 16.07 -5.46 0.78
CA ASP A 126 16.52 -4.18 0.23
C ASP A 126 17.99 -4.15 -0.24
N GLY A 127 18.70 -5.28 -0.12
CA GLY A 127 20.13 -5.40 -0.41
C GLY A 127 21.06 -5.05 0.76
N LYS A 128 20.55 -4.48 1.86
CA LYS A 128 21.32 -3.99 3.02
C LYS A 128 21.12 -4.79 4.30
N GLY A 129 20.46 -5.95 4.22
CA GLY A 129 20.07 -6.74 5.38
C GLY A 129 18.63 -6.49 5.84
N GLN A 130 17.90 -5.54 5.26
CA GLN A 130 16.53 -5.24 5.68
C GLN A 130 15.53 -6.08 4.90
N THR A 131 14.72 -6.84 5.62
CA THR A 131 13.55 -7.55 5.11
C THR A 131 12.28 -6.80 5.47
N SER A 132 11.37 -6.67 4.50
CA SER A 132 10.07 -6.02 4.70
C SER A 132 8.96 -6.82 4.05
N LEU A 133 7.76 -6.74 4.63
CA LEU A 133 6.57 -7.37 4.09
C LEU A 133 5.83 -6.35 3.21
N ILE A 134 5.71 -6.66 1.93
CA ILE A 134 5.03 -5.83 0.93
C ILE A 134 3.64 -6.39 0.66
N ILE A 135 2.64 -5.49 0.61
CA ILE A 135 1.26 -5.82 0.28
C ILE A 135 0.84 -5.06 -0.99
N ASP A 136 0.47 -5.82 -2.02
CA ASP A 136 0.00 -5.34 -3.33
C ASP A 136 0.87 -4.26 -4.02
N ASP A 137 2.17 -4.26 -3.76
CA ASP A 137 3.14 -3.24 -4.20
C ASP A 137 2.78 -1.79 -3.75
N ALA A 138 2.00 -1.67 -2.65
CA ALA A 138 1.38 -0.42 -2.22
C ALA A 138 1.60 -0.09 -0.74
N LEU A 139 1.64 -1.09 0.13
CA LEU A 139 1.94 -0.98 1.55
C LEU A 139 3.20 -1.78 1.87
N GLN A 140 4.08 -1.23 2.71
CA GLN A 140 5.30 -1.84 3.21
C GLN A 140 5.22 -1.85 4.75
N LEU A 141 5.40 -3.03 5.34
CA LEU A 141 5.54 -3.21 6.78
C LEU A 141 7.00 -3.53 7.11
N VAL A 142 7.59 -2.77 8.03
CA VAL A 142 8.96 -2.99 8.52
C VAL A 142 8.94 -3.15 10.03
N PHE A 143 9.51 -4.24 10.53
CA PHE A 143 9.58 -4.53 11.96
C PHE A 143 10.90 -3.98 12.50
N HIS A 144 10.82 -2.92 13.29
CA HIS A 144 11.97 -2.22 13.81
C HIS A 144 12.33 -2.69 15.21
N ARG A 145 13.64 -2.88 15.42
CA ARG A 145 14.24 -3.03 16.74
C ARG A 145 14.26 -1.67 17.39
N THR A 146 13.95 -1.60 18.68
CA THR A 146 14.00 -0.32 19.40
C THR A 146 14.49 -0.49 20.83
N VAL A 147 14.84 0.65 21.42
CA VAL A 147 15.18 0.75 22.84
C VAL A 147 13.94 0.45 23.65
N ARG A 148 14.03 -0.53 24.56
CA ARG A 148 12.96 -0.76 25.54
C ARG A 148 12.90 0.45 26.49
N MET A 149 11.74 1.08 26.59
CA MET A 149 11.54 2.23 27.47
C MET A 149 11.39 1.81 28.95
N PRO A 150 11.81 2.67 29.89
CA PRO A 150 11.53 2.50 31.30
C PRO A 150 10.05 2.30 31.58
N ASP A 151 9.74 1.47 32.56
CA ASP A 151 8.38 1.16 33.00
C ASP A 151 8.07 1.89 34.31
N ASP A 152 8.54 3.13 34.41
CA ASP A 152 8.54 3.98 35.61
C ASP A 152 7.26 4.81 35.77
N ASP A 153 6.15 4.30 35.23
CA ASP A 153 4.83 4.91 35.07
C ASP A 153 4.77 6.26 34.31
N ARG A 154 5.91 6.80 33.85
CA ARG A 154 5.97 8.05 33.08
C ARG A 154 5.64 7.83 31.61
N LEU A 155 5.25 8.93 30.95
CA LEU A 155 5.10 8.99 29.50
C LEU A 155 6.45 9.33 28.85
N HIS A 156 6.88 8.49 27.91
CA HIS A 156 8.13 8.65 27.17
C HIS A 156 7.88 9.04 25.72
N SER A 157 8.85 9.76 25.13
CA SER A 157 8.88 10.03 23.69
C SER A 157 9.28 8.79 22.88
N LEU A 158 8.92 8.73 21.61
CA LEU A 158 9.14 7.55 20.76
C LEU A 158 10.64 7.30 20.53
N PRO A 159 11.17 6.11 20.88
CA PRO A 159 12.56 5.75 20.65
C PRO A 159 12.87 5.52 19.16
N ALA A 160 14.05 5.92 18.70
CA ALA A 160 14.50 5.64 17.34
C ALA A 160 14.70 4.14 17.06
N SER A 161 14.48 3.74 15.81
CA SER A 161 14.97 2.46 15.27
C SER A 161 16.46 2.28 15.53
N VAL A 162 16.82 1.13 16.11
CA VAL A 162 18.21 0.65 16.28
C VAL A 162 18.54 -0.51 15.32
N GLY A 163 17.67 -0.75 14.33
CA GLY A 163 17.80 -1.81 13.35
C GLY A 163 16.44 -2.34 12.90
N THR A 164 16.45 -3.34 12.02
CA THR A 164 15.26 -4.08 11.57
C THR A 164 15.39 -5.55 11.95
N PHE A 165 14.28 -6.23 12.21
CA PHE A 165 14.26 -7.67 12.38
C PHE A 165 14.33 -8.37 11.01
N PRO A 166 15.10 -9.47 10.88
CA PRO A 166 15.02 -10.33 9.70
C PRO A 166 13.71 -11.12 9.73
N LEU A 167 13.04 -11.20 8.58
CA LEU A 167 11.81 -11.94 8.34
C LEU A 167 12.09 -13.18 7.51
N TYR A 168 11.58 -14.32 7.95
CA TYR A 168 11.72 -15.61 7.27
C TYR A 168 10.34 -16.20 6.96
N ASN A 169 10.12 -16.71 5.75
CA ASN A 169 8.90 -17.44 5.42
C ASN A 169 8.91 -18.80 6.15
N THR A 170 7.81 -19.17 6.83
CA THR A 170 7.70 -20.48 7.49
C THR A 170 7.80 -21.65 6.50
N GLU A 171 7.34 -21.50 5.25
CA GLU A 171 7.40 -22.56 4.23
C GLU A 171 8.84 -22.93 3.86
N ASP A 172 9.76 -21.96 3.80
CA ASP A 172 11.19 -22.18 3.51
C ASP A 172 11.91 -23.03 4.58
N TYR A 173 11.28 -23.21 5.74
CA TYR A 173 11.80 -23.94 6.90
C TYR A 173 10.87 -25.06 7.39
N ALA A 174 9.92 -25.51 6.55
CA ALA A 174 8.88 -26.50 6.90
C ALA A 174 9.40 -27.87 7.40
N ASP A 175 10.62 -28.25 7.02
CA ASP A 175 11.26 -29.49 7.47
C ASP A 175 11.82 -29.42 8.90
N ARG A 176 12.00 -28.21 9.44
CA ARG A 176 12.63 -27.92 10.74
C ARG A 176 11.67 -27.32 11.77
N LEU A 177 10.63 -26.60 11.31
CA LEU A 177 9.63 -25.98 12.19
C LEU A 177 8.60 -26.99 12.72
N PRO A 178 8.00 -26.74 13.90
CA PRO A 178 6.92 -27.56 14.44
C PRO A 178 5.60 -27.35 13.70
N GLU A 179 4.75 -28.37 13.77
CA GLU A 179 3.48 -28.44 13.04
C GLU A 179 2.53 -27.27 13.36
N ASN A 180 2.42 -26.88 14.64
CA ASN A 180 1.59 -25.76 15.09
C ASN A 180 1.99 -24.37 14.54
N ILE A 181 3.24 -24.20 14.08
CA ILE A 181 3.69 -22.99 13.37
C ILE A 181 3.33 -23.09 11.88
N LEU A 182 3.45 -24.28 11.31
CA LEU A 182 3.24 -24.53 9.88
C LEU A 182 1.76 -24.59 9.49
N GLU A 183 0.88 -25.12 10.35
CA GLU A 183 -0.58 -25.02 10.21
C GLU A 183 -1.06 -23.57 10.19
N LYS A 184 -0.41 -22.69 10.97
CA LYS A 184 -0.67 -21.25 10.98
C LYS A 184 0.00 -20.53 9.80
N GLY A 185 1.08 -21.09 9.23
CA GLY A 185 1.86 -20.48 8.15
C GLY A 185 2.40 -19.08 8.49
N GLY A 186 2.69 -18.29 7.45
CA GLY A 186 3.15 -16.91 7.57
C GLY A 186 4.66 -16.78 7.76
N LEU A 187 5.08 -15.79 8.55
CA LEU A 187 6.48 -15.41 8.74
C LEU A 187 6.95 -15.71 10.16
N PHE A 188 8.27 -15.76 10.38
CA PHE A 188 8.85 -15.69 11.71
C PHE A 188 10.05 -14.76 11.78
N LEU A 189 10.32 -14.24 12.99
CA LEU A 189 11.46 -13.37 13.30
C LEU A 189 12.09 -13.72 14.67
N PRO A 190 13.40 -13.47 14.88
CA PRO A 190 14.05 -13.63 16.18
C PRO A 190 13.85 -12.39 17.06
N MET A 191 13.51 -12.59 18.34
CA MET A 191 13.62 -11.54 19.37
C MET A 191 14.27 -12.08 20.64
N TRP A 192 15.07 -11.26 21.30
CA TRP A 192 15.56 -11.56 22.64
C TRP A 192 14.44 -11.38 23.68
N GLN A 193 14.48 -12.13 24.79
CA GLN A 193 13.58 -11.87 25.91
C GLN A 193 13.75 -10.41 26.38
N ARG A 194 12.66 -9.71 26.69
CA ARG A 194 12.62 -8.29 27.08
C ARG A 194 13.03 -7.29 25.97
N GLU A 195 13.28 -7.73 24.73
CA GLU A 195 13.48 -6.84 23.58
C GLU A 195 12.17 -6.16 23.15
N ALA A 196 12.28 -4.92 22.66
CA ALA A 196 11.15 -4.13 22.17
C ALA A 196 11.13 -3.99 20.65
N LEU A 197 9.92 -3.91 20.07
CA LEU A 197 9.71 -3.61 18.65
C LEU A 197 8.72 -2.47 18.42
N TRP A 198 8.74 -1.92 17.20
CA TRP A 198 7.63 -1.16 16.61
C TRP A 198 7.48 -1.55 15.12
N ILE A 199 6.35 -1.19 14.52
CA ILE A 199 6.02 -1.55 13.12
C ILE A 199 5.84 -0.27 12.30
N GLU A 200 6.66 -0.08 11.25
CA GLU A 200 6.49 0.99 10.26
C GLU A 200 5.41 0.64 9.24
N LEU A 201 4.59 1.61 8.87
CA LEU A 201 3.58 1.54 7.81
C LEU A 201 3.93 2.57 6.72
N SER A 202 4.60 2.14 5.65
CA SER A 202 5.07 3.05 4.59
C SER A 202 4.73 2.56 3.18
N ARG A 203 5.08 3.34 2.16
CA ARG A 203 4.94 2.93 0.75
C ARG A 203 6.27 2.36 0.24
N PRO A 204 6.28 1.19 -0.42
CA PRO A 204 7.51 0.65 -0.97
C PRO A 204 8.05 1.53 -2.09
N LYS A 205 9.37 1.61 -2.24
CA LYS A 205 10.03 2.46 -3.26
C LYS A 205 9.69 2.04 -4.69
N SER A 206 9.30 0.79 -4.91
CA SER A 206 8.77 0.27 -6.17
C SER A 206 7.39 0.86 -6.55
N SER A 207 6.60 1.29 -5.55
CA SER A 207 5.22 1.74 -5.75
C SER A 207 5.08 2.95 -6.68
N TYR A 208 6.07 3.85 -6.78
CA TYR A 208 6.00 5.04 -7.64
C TYR A 208 5.77 4.75 -9.13
N THR A 209 5.93 3.49 -9.57
CA THR A 209 5.59 3.04 -10.94
C THR A 209 4.38 2.10 -11.01
N SER A 210 3.84 1.66 -9.86
CA SER A 210 2.70 0.75 -9.78
C SER A 210 1.36 1.49 -9.85
N ARG A 211 0.42 0.93 -10.63
CA ARG A 211 -0.98 1.37 -10.65
C ARG A 211 -1.72 1.13 -9.32
N ARG A 212 -1.13 0.37 -8.38
CA ARG A 212 -1.72 0.04 -7.06
C ARG A 212 -1.26 0.98 -5.93
N SER A 213 -0.32 1.89 -6.17
CA SER A 213 0.33 2.76 -5.16
C SER A 213 -0.58 3.69 -4.34
N ASN A 214 -1.80 3.93 -4.82
CA ASN A 214 -2.83 4.72 -4.12
C ASN A 214 -3.87 3.85 -3.39
N ARG A 215 -3.65 2.54 -3.23
CA ARG A 215 -4.50 1.70 -2.37
C ARG A 215 -4.44 2.18 -0.92
N THR A 216 -5.56 2.01 -0.22
CA THR A 216 -5.73 2.29 1.20
C THR A 216 -6.15 1.01 1.91
N TYR A 217 -5.75 0.84 3.17
CA TYR A 217 -5.99 -0.36 3.97
C TYR A 217 -6.41 0.02 5.39
N ALA A 218 -7.37 -0.73 5.94
CA ALA A 218 -7.52 -0.90 7.37
C ALA A 218 -6.63 -2.06 7.80
N ILE A 219 -5.84 -1.87 8.86
CA ILE A 219 -4.81 -2.80 9.33
C ILE A 219 -5.10 -3.11 10.79
N ARG A 220 -5.51 -4.34 11.09
CA ARG A 220 -5.66 -4.81 12.47
C ARG A 220 -4.40 -5.54 12.89
N VAL A 221 -3.86 -5.13 14.03
CA VAL A 221 -2.66 -5.72 14.64
C VAL A 221 -3.11 -6.43 15.90
N TYR A 222 -2.91 -7.75 15.96
CA TYR A 222 -3.21 -8.57 17.11
C TYR A 222 -1.93 -9.09 17.77
N VAL A 223 -1.90 -9.11 19.10
CA VAL A 223 -0.85 -9.69 19.93
C VAL A 223 -1.39 -10.94 20.61
N GLY A 224 -1.07 -12.13 20.08
CA GLY A 224 -1.68 -13.38 20.53
C GLY A 224 -3.22 -13.35 20.47
N GLN A 225 -3.77 -12.97 19.32
CA GLN A 225 -5.21 -12.79 19.06
C GLN A 225 -5.95 -11.71 19.88
N ILE A 226 -5.27 -10.93 20.73
CA ILE A 226 -5.83 -9.71 21.33
C ILE A 226 -5.55 -8.51 20.44
N ASN A 227 -6.57 -7.75 20.06
CA ASN A 227 -6.43 -6.59 19.21
C ASN A 227 -5.65 -5.49 19.94
N ALA A 228 -4.56 -4.99 19.36
CA ALA A 228 -3.66 -4.01 19.98
C ALA A 228 -4.27 -2.59 20.09
N VAL A 229 -5.34 -2.29 19.36
CA VAL A 229 -6.08 -1.02 19.46
C VAL A 229 -7.21 -1.11 20.48
N SER A 230 -8.08 -2.12 20.38
CA SER A 230 -9.32 -2.20 21.18
C SER A 230 -9.22 -3.04 22.46
N GLY A 231 -8.22 -3.91 22.59
CA GLY A 231 -8.06 -4.82 23.74
C GLY A 231 -8.96 -6.05 23.75
N LYS A 232 -9.86 -6.20 22.78
CA LYS A 232 -10.79 -7.34 22.64
C LYS A 232 -10.15 -8.51 21.88
N SER A 233 -10.73 -9.71 22.00
CA SER A 233 -10.26 -10.85 21.22
C SER A 233 -10.66 -10.76 19.73
N MET A 234 -9.90 -11.41 18.86
CA MET A 234 -10.20 -11.56 17.43
C MET A 234 -11.60 -12.15 17.16
N MET A 235 -12.12 -12.99 18.07
CA MET A 235 -13.47 -13.54 17.95
C MET A 235 -14.56 -12.50 18.27
N GLU A 236 -14.35 -11.67 19.29
CA GLU A 236 -15.25 -10.57 19.66
C GLU A 236 -15.31 -9.50 18.56
N GLU A 237 -14.17 -9.08 18.01
CA GLU A 237 -14.10 -8.09 16.92
C GLU A 237 -14.76 -8.56 15.62
N ARG A 238 -14.79 -9.88 15.39
CA ARG A 238 -15.52 -10.46 14.25
C ARG A 238 -17.03 -10.45 14.47
N ALA A 239 -17.49 -10.44 15.73
CA ALA A 239 -18.90 -10.39 16.11
C ALA A 239 -19.45 -8.97 16.28
N ASN A 240 -18.65 -8.01 16.77
CA ASN A 240 -19.07 -6.61 16.99
C ASN A 240 -18.17 -5.64 16.21
N ARG A 241 -18.75 -4.96 15.21
CA ARG A 241 -18.04 -4.03 14.30
C ARG A 241 -18.42 -2.55 14.50
N GLN A 242 -18.88 -2.18 15.70
CA GLN A 242 -19.38 -0.80 15.96
C GLN A 242 -18.26 0.21 16.26
N GLU A 243 -17.10 -0.25 16.74
CA GLU A 243 -15.95 0.58 17.13
C GLU A 243 -14.77 0.34 16.19
N GLN A 244 -13.84 1.29 16.10
CA GLN A 244 -12.63 1.14 15.28
C GLN A 244 -11.57 0.32 16.02
N ASP A 245 -11.20 -0.82 15.46
CA ASP A 245 -10.18 -1.74 15.99
C ASP A 245 -8.93 -1.82 15.09
N TYR A 246 -8.75 -0.86 14.17
CA TYR A 246 -7.73 -0.90 13.13
C TYR A 246 -7.00 0.44 12.94
N LEU A 247 -5.83 0.36 12.32
CA LEU A 247 -5.04 1.49 11.83
C LEU A 247 -5.41 1.78 10.37
N VAL A 248 -5.50 3.05 9.98
CA VAL A 248 -5.81 3.45 8.59
C VAL A 248 -4.51 3.79 7.85
N PHE A 249 -4.24 3.10 6.74
CA PHE A 249 -3.16 3.44 5.81
C PHE A 249 -3.72 3.96 4.47
N PRO A 250 -3.14 5.02 3.87
CA PRO A 250 -2.19 5.95 4.48
C PRO A 250 -2.90 6.84 5.50
N GLY A 251 -2.26 7.11 6.63
CA GLY A 251 -2.84 7.92 7.71
C GLY A 251 -2.05 7.71 8.99
N GLN A 252 -2.15 6.52 9.57
CA GLN A 252 -1.25 6.01 10.61
C GLN A 252 0.08 5.57 9.96
N PRO A 253 1.22 6.14 10.36
CA PRO A 253 2.55 5.79 9.81
C PRO A 253 3.31 4.70 10.58
N TRP A 254 2.93 4.38 11.83
CA TRP A 254 3.56 3.32 12.63
C TRP A 254 2.69 2.93 13.85
N ILE A 255 3.05 1.84 14.53
CA ILE A 255 2.53 1.44 15.86
C ILE A 255 3.66 0.87 16.74
N ASP A 256 3.82 1.42 17.96
CA ASP A 256 4.86 1.00 18.91
C ASP A 256 4.36 0.04 20.01
N GLY A 257 3.04 -0.07 20.20
CA GLY A 257 2.50 -0.78 21.36
C GLY A 257 0.98 -0.95 21.36
N ILE A 258 0.45 -1.49 22.46
CA ILE A 258 -1.00 -1.61 22.70
C ILE A 258 -1.59 -0.27 23.18
N CYS A 259 -2.75 0.14 22.67
CA CYS A 259 -3.40 1.42 22.98
C CYS A 259 -4.15 1.36 24.31
N VAL A 260 -3.49 1.75 25.41
CA VAL A 260 -4.04 1.61 26.77
C VAL A 260 -4.94 2.76 27.21
N THR A 261 -4.73 3.96 26.67
CA THR A 261 -5.60 5.12 26.88
C THR A 261 -5.36 6.14 25.76
N THR A 262 -6.23 7.14 25.64
CA THR A 262 -6.19 8.17 24.61
C THR A 262 -4.80 8.83 24.51
N GLY A 263 -4.11 8.66 23.38
CA GLY A 263 -2.77 9.20 23.13
C GLY A 263 -1.61 8.47 23.82
N VAL A 264 -1.84 7.29 24.41
CA VAL A 264 -0.82 6.51 25.12
C VAL A 264 -0.86 5.04 24.71
N VAL A 265 0.29 4.54 24.24
CA VAL A 265 0.50 3.10 24.03
C VAL A 265 1.47 2.52 25.06
N ARG A 266 1.37 1.23 25.37
CA ARG A 266 2.44 0.49 26.08
C ARG A 266 3.24 -0.33 25.08
N GLN A 267 4.55 -0.05 25.01
CA GLN A 267 5.47 -0.58 24.01
C GLN A 267 5.41 -2.12 23.89
N PHE A 268 5.48 -2.66 22.68
CA PHE A 268 5.55 -4.12 22.48
C PHE A 268 6.89 -4.67 22.99
N VAL A 269 6.84 -5.61 23.94
CA VAL A 269 8.03 -6.25 24.53
C VAL A 269 7.93 -7.77 24.46
N ALA A 270 8.92 -8.45 23.91
CA ALA A 270 8.91 -9.90 23.75
C ALA A 270 9.15 -10.64 25.08
N MET A 271 8.31 -11.63 25.39
CA MET A 271 8.44 -12.53 26.54
C MET A 271 8.20 -13.99 26.13
N PRO A 272 8.79 -14.98 26.82
CA PRO A 272 8.56 -16.40 26.51
C PRO A 272 7.08 -16.77 26.60
N LEU A 273 6.59 -17.60 25.68
CA LEU A 273 5.22 -18.12 25.75
C LEU A 273 5.13 -19.19 26.88
N GLY A 274 4.03 -19.19 27.63
CA GLY A 274 3.86 -19.96 28.86
C GLY A 274 4.43 -19.28 30.12
N SER A 275 4.93 -18.05 30.01
CA SER A 275 5.49 -17.30 31.14
C SER A 275 4.44 -16.49 31.91
N GLY A 276 3.25 -16.27 31.32
CA GLY A 276 2.15 -15.48 31.89
C GLY A 276 2.31 -13.97 31.79
N TYR A 277 3.35 -13.48 31.09
CA TYR A 277 3.60 -12.03 30.91
C TYR A 277 2.87 -11.45 29.71
N THR A 278 2.48 -12.26 28.71
CA THR A 278 1.99 -11.73 27.43
C THR A 278 0.62 -11.07 27.58
N VAL A 279 0.28 -10.18 26.66
CA VAL A 279 -1.05 -9.54 26.61
C VAL A 279 -2.15 -10.60 26.48
N GLU A 280 -1.93 -11.60 25.63
CA GLU A 280 -2.77 -12.80 25.49
C GLU A 280 -3.01 -13.50 26.85
N GLY A 281 -1.93 -13.84 27.55
CA GLY A 281 -2.00 -14.52 28.85
C GLY A 281 -2.73 -13.71 29.92
N GLN A 282 -2.54 -12.39 29.94
CA GLN A 282 -3.19 -11.51 30.91
C GLN A 282 -4.67 -11.22 30.60
N LYS A 283 -5.07 -11.20 29.32
CA LYS A 283 -6.48 -11.01 28.93
C LYS A 283 -7.29 -12.31 28.96
N THR A 284 -6.69 -13.45 28.59
CA THR A 284 -7.42 -14.72 28.40
C THR A 284 -7.17 -15.77 29.49
N GLY A 285 -6.07 -15.66 30.24
CA GLY A 285 -5.60 -16.69 31.17
C GLY A 285 -4.80 -17.83 30.50
N GLU A 286 -4.63 -17.83 29.18
CA GLU A 286 -3.91 -18.84 28.42
C GLU A 286 -2.89 -18.20 27.46
N GLU A 287 -1.83 -18.93 27.09
CA GLU A 287 -0.81 -18.46 26.12
C GLU A 287 -0.60 -19.51 25.02
N LYS A 288 -1.50 -19.52 24.02
CA LYS A 288 -1.62 -20.54 22.96
C LYS A 288 -1.18 -20.05 21.57
N HIS A 289 -1.28 -18.74 21.33
CA HIS A 289 -1.12 -18.16 20.00
C HIS A 289 0.26 -17.53 19.83
N GLY A 290 0.66 -16.66 20.75
CA GLY A 290 1.92 -15.92 20.70
C GLY A 290 2.05 -14.99 19.49
N GLY A 291 3.25 -14.46 19.30
CA GLY A 291 3.62 -13.64 18.15
C GLY A 291 2.69 -12.46 17.87
N LEU A 292 2.60 -12.12 16.58
CA LEU A 292 1.72 -11.11 16.00
C LEU A 292 0.80 -11.76 14.96
N GLN A 293 -0.40 -11.22 14.78
CA GLN A 293 -1.26 -11.52 13.64
C GLN A 293 -1.71 -10.19 13.02
N ILE A 294 -1.54 -10.05 11.71
CA ILE A 294 -1.82 -8.80 10.99
C ILE A 294 -2.90 -9.09 9.94
N GLU A 295 -4.09 -8.55 10.12
CA GLU A 295 -5.20 -8.64 9.17
C GLU A 295 -5.22 -7.35 8.32
N ILE A 296 -5.03 -7.50 7.02
CA ILE A 296 -5.06 -6.42 6.04
C ILE A 296 -6.42 -6.43 5.34
N ILE A 297 -7.15 -5.33 5.49
CA ILE A 297 -8.48 -5.12 4.91
C ILE A 297 -8.36 -4.01 3.86
N PRO A 298 -8.45 -4.32 2.56
CA PRO A 298 -8.32 -3.31 1.52
C PRO A 298 -9.59 -2.45 1.42
N ALA A 299 -9.47 -1.20 0.99
CA ALA A 299 -10.66 -0.43 0.60
C ALA A 299 -11.25 -0.96 -0.73
N TYR A 300 -12.57 -0.86 -0.89
CA TYR A 300 -13.25 -1.15 -2.15
C TYR A 300 -12.69 -0.29 -3.30
N ARG A 301 -12.55 -0.87 -4.49
CA ARG A 301 -12.25 -0.10 -5.71
C ARG A 301 -13.50 0.67 -6.11
N LYS A 302 -13.57 1.94 -5.70
CA LYS A 302 -14.68 2.86 -6.02
C LYS A 302 -14.84 3.02 -7.54
N LYS A 303 -16.08 3.04 -8.03
CA LYS A 303 -16.44 3.22 -9.44
C LYS A 303 -15.82 2.19 -10.38
N ALA A 304 -15.59 0.95 -9.92
CA ALA A 304 -15.10 -0.14 -10.77
C ALA A 304 -16.11 -0.51 -11.87
N GLN A 305 -17.41 -0.45 -11.55
CA GLN A 305 -18.53 -0.74 -12.44
C GLN A 305 -19.61 0.34 -12.30
N LYS A 306 -20.66 0.26 -13.12
CA LYS A 306 -21.83 1.13 -13.08
C LYS A 306 -23.12 0.31 -13.05
N TRP A 307 -23.97 0.62 -12.08
CA TRP A 307 -25.14 -0.18 -11.73
C TRP A 307 -26.42 0.55 -12.10
N ARG A 308 -27.39 -0.14 -12.66
CA ARG A 308 -28.74 0.36 -12.99
C ARG A 308 -29.78 -0.70 -12.67
N ALA A 309 -30.98 -0.32 -12.24
CA ALA A 309 -32.11 -1.26 -12.22
C ALA A 309 -32.52 -1.64 -13.65
N ALA A 310 -32.87 -2.89 -13.89
CA ALA A 310 -33.42 -3.32 -15.18
C ALA A 310 -34.78 -2.65 -15.42
N ALA A 311 -34.99 -2.10 -16.61
CA ALA A 311 -36.22 -1.38 -16.97
C ALA A 311 -36.51 -1.49 -18.48
N GLU A 312 -37.78 -1.56 -18.86
CA GLU A 312 -38.22 -1.47 -20.26
C GLU A 312 -38.21 -0.01 -20.74
N GLU A 313 -37.03 0.55 -21.05
CA GLU A 313 -36.87 1.93 -21.49
C GLU A 313 -36.08 2.07 -22.80
N GLU A 314 -36.38 3.14 -23.55
CA GLU A 314 -35.73 3.46 -24.83
C GLU A 314 -34.26 3.89 -24.65
N GLU A 315 -33.44 3.63 -25.67
CA GLU A 315 -31.97 3.75 -25.63
C GLU A 315 -31.48 5.19 -25.30
N GLU A 316 -32.28 6.22 -25.56
CA GLU A 316 -31.98 7.61 -25.20
C GLU A 316 -31.98 7.85 -23.67
N ALA A 317 -32.81 7.13 -22.91
CA ALA A 317 -32.86 7.24 -21.45
C ALA A 317 -31.58 6.73 -20.77
N LEU A 318 -30.84 5.80 -21.40
CA LEU A 318 -29.59 5.24 -20.86
C LEU A 318 -28.52 6.31 -20.57
N GLN A 319 -28.60 7.48 -21.22
CA GLN A 319 -27.62 8.56 -21.07
C GLN A 319 -27.78 9.43 -19.81
N ASP A 320 -28.90 9.36 -19.05
CA ASP A 320 -29.05 10.18 -17.83
C ASP A 320 -28.21 9.63 -16.66
N PRO A 321 -27.23 10.40 -16.12
CA PRO A 321 -26.45 9.99 -14.96
C PRO A 321 -27.26 9.75 -13.67
N ARG A 322 -28.53 10.19 -13.60
CA ARG A 322 -29.41 9.99 -12.44
C ARG A 322 -29.96 8.57 -12.31
N LEU A 323 -29.93 7.78 -13.37
CA LEU A 323 -30.47 6.41 -13.37
C LEU A 323 -29.47 5.39 -12.79
N TYR A 324 -28.22 5.78 -12.54
CA TYR A 324 -27.24 4.90 -11.89
C TYR A 324 -27.49 4.80 -10.39
N LEU A 325 -27.49 3.58 -9.88
CA LEU A 325 -27.63 3.27 -8.48
C LEU A 325 -26.38 3.71 -7.68
N ASP A 326 -26.61 4.05 -6.41
CA ASP A 326 -25.53 4.33 -5.45
C ASP A 326 -24.80 3.01 -5.12
N GLU A 327 -23.56 2.87 -5.61
CA GLU A 327 -22.77 1.65 -5.44
C GLU A 327 -22.50 1.30 -3.96
N SER A 328 -22.64 2.29 -3.07
CA SER A 328 -22.33 2.17 -1.65
C SER A 328 -23.45 1.57 -0.81
N LYS A 329 -24.63 1.34 -1.41
CA LYS A 329 -25.84 0.76 -0.80
C LYS A 329 -26.11 -0.68 -1.25
N THR A 330 -26.96 -1.36 -0.50
CA THR A 330 -27.54 -2.67 -0.84
C THR A 330 -28.79 -2.54 -1.74
N PRO A 331 -29.18 -3.59 -2.48
CA PRO A 331 -30.48 -3.65 -3.17
C PRO A 331 -31.67 -3.32 -2.25
N ALA A 332 -31.70 -3.85 -1.02
CA ALA A 332 -32.75 -3.55 -0.03
C ALA A 332 -32.86 -2.05 0.29
N GLU A 333 -31.74 -1.37 0.56
CA GLU A 333 -31.70 0.09 0.84
C GLU A 333 -32.03 0.96 -0.38
N LEU A 334 -31.96 0.39 -1.58
CA LEU A 334 -32.37 1.02 -2.83
C LEU A 334 -33.85 0.75 -3.17
N GLY A 335 -34.56 -0.04 -2.35
CA GLY A 335 -35.96 -0.39 -2.57
C GLY A 335 -36.18 -1.47 -3.65
N LEU A 336 -35.17 -2.31 -3.91
CA LEU A 336 -35.25 -3.42 -4.86
C LEU A 336 -35.57 -4.73 -4.14
N GLU A 337 -36.37 -5.58 -4.77
CA GLU A 337 -36.85 -6.86 -4.21
C GLU A 337 -36.12 -8.07 -4.81
N ALA A 338 -36.15 -9.21 -4.11
CA ALA A 338 -35.62 -10.47 -4.64
C ALA A 338 -36.40 -10.91 -5.90
N GLY A 339 -35.68 -11.47 -6.88
CA GLY A 339 -36.19 -11.73 -8.24
C GLY A 339 -36.14 -10.51 -9.18
N SER A 340 -35.88 -9.30 -8.67
CA SER A 340 -35.60 -8.13 -9.51
C SER A 340 -34.22 -8.24 -10.14
N LYS A 341 -34.03 -7.59 -11.29
CA LYS A 341 -32.77 -7.62 -12.05
C LYS A 341 -32.06 -6.28 -12.04
N VAL A 342 -30.72 -6.33 -12.05
CA VAL A 342 -29.85 -5.15 -12.18
C VAL A 342 -28.85 -5.34 -13.31
N TRP A 343 -28.53 -4.25 -13.99
CA TRP A 343 -27.56 -4.21 -15.08
C TRP A 343 -26.26 -3.58 -14.62
N VAL A 344 -25.17 -4.26 -14.93
CA VAL A 344 -23.80 -3.90 -14.52
C VAL A 344 -22.97 -3.61 -15.75
N TYR A 345 -22.57 -2.35 -15.90
CA TYR A 345 -21.73 -1.86 -16.98
C TYR A 345 -20.27 -1.71 -16.50
N PRO A 346 -19.28 -1.80 -17.41
CA PRO A 346 -17.94 -1.28 -17.18
C PRO A 346 -17.93 0.20 -16.75
N SER A 347 -16.80 0.67 -16.25
CA SER A 347 -16.59 2.08 -15.89
C SER A 347 -15.41 2.65 -16.68
N PRO A 348 -15.63 3.61 -17.60
CA PRO A 348 -16.90 4.25 -17.96
C PRO A 348 -17.88 3.29 -18.68
N PRO A 349 -19.20 3.52 -18.59
CA PRO A 349 -20.21 2.66 -19.20
C PRO A 349 -20.33 2.85 -20.72
N THR A 350 -19.72 3.90 -21.27
CA THR A 350 -19.73 4.20 -22.70
C THR A 350 -18.31 4.38 -23.25
N TYR A 351 -18.14 4.01 -24.51
CA TYR A 351 -16.97 4.31 -25.33
C TYR A 351 -17.37 5.22 -26.51
N ARG A 352 -16.36 5.82 -27.15
CA ARG A 352 -16.56 6.65 -28.35
C ARG A 352 -16.23 5.85 -29.60
N LYS A 353 -17.15 5.77 -30.57
CA LYS A 353 -16.89 5.29 -31.93
C LYS A 353 -17.30 6.33 -32.97
N PRO A 354 -16.78 6.30 -34.20
CA PRO A 354 -17.23 7.17 -35.27
C PRO A 354 -18.75 7.13 -35.45
N VAL A 355 -19.35 8.26 -35.82
CA VAL A 355 -20.74 8.29 -36.29
C VAL A 355 -20.85 7.42 -37.55
N GLU A 356 -21.90 6.64 -37.63
CA GLU A 356 -22.22 5.73 -38.73
C GLU A 356 -23.33 6.35 -39.59
N VAL A 357 -23.39 6.01 -40.87
CA VAL A 357 -24.44 6.47 -41.78
C VAL A 357 -25.83 6.07 -41.25
N GLY A 358 -25.92 4.96 -40.51
CA GLY A 358 -27.11 4.53 -39.81
C GLY A 358 -27.69 5.55 -38.83
N ASP A 359 -26.87 6.44 -38.25
CA ASP A 359 -27.31 7.49 -37.33
C ASP A 359 -27.93 8.70 -38.06
N LEU A 360 -27.81 8.75 -39.39
CA LEU A 360 -28.07 9.94 -40.21
C LEU A 360 -29.37 9.86 -41.01
N TYR A 361 -30.20 8.84 -40.78
CA TYR A 361 -31.46 8.67 -41.49
C TYR A 361 -32.63 8.29 -40.58
N TRP A 362 -33.82 8.72 -41.00
CA TRP A 362 -35.09 8.47 -40.30
C TRP A 362 -36.27 8.24 -41.25
N VAL A 363 -36.04 8.27 -42.58
CA VAL A 363 -37.06 8.04 -43.60
C VAL A 363 -36.82 6.67 -44.22
N ARG A 364 -37.88 5.85 -44.25
CA ARG A 364 -37.96 4.66 -45.11
C ARG A 364 -38.84 4.99 -46.31
N GLU A 365 -38.39 4.67 -47.50
CA GLU A 365 -39.25 4.65 -48.69
C GLU A 365 -40.34 3.57 -48.56
N GLU A 366 -41.36 3.61 -49.43
CA GLU A 366 -42.39 2.54 -49.52
C GLU A 366 -41.78 1.16 -49.83
N SER A 367 -40.58 1.15 -50.43
CA SER A 367 -39.73 -0.02 -50.66
C SER A 367 -39.14 -0.64 -49.38
N GLY A 368 -39.27 0.04 -48.24
CA GLY A 368 -38.64 -0.29 -46.96
C GLY A 368 -37.21 0.24 -46.79
N LEU A 369 -36.58 0.74 -47.86
CA LEU A 369 -35.18 1.19 -47.88
C LEU A 369 -34.97 2.48 -47.07
N GLY A 370 -33.92 2.52 -46.25
CA GLY A 370 -33.51 3.73 -45.53
C GLY A 370 -32.87 4.79 -46.43
N VAL A 371 -33.25 6.07 -46.25
CA VAL A 371 -32.71 7.19 -47.03
C VAL A 371 -32.12 8.30 -46.14
N ALA A 372 -30.82 8.58 -46.32
CA ALA A 372 -30.11 9.69 -45.68
C ALA A 372 -29.91 10.85 -46.68
N ASN A 373 -30.61 11.97 -46.46
CA ASN A 373 -30.43 13.19 -47.26
C ASN A 373 -29.45 14.13 -46.54
N LEU A 374 -28.35 14.47 -47.22
CA LEU A 374 -27.22 15.22 -46.69
C LEU A 374 -26.79 16.32 -47.67
N GLU A 375 -26.27 17.44 -47.17
CA GLU A 375 -25.67 18.49 -48.00
C GLU A 375 -24.19 18.70 -47.66
N ALA A 376 -23.34 18.76 -48.69
CA ALA A 376 -21.92 19.01 -48.53
C ALA A 376 -21.61 20.46 -48.15
N PHE A 377 -21.06 20.64 -46.94
CA PHE A 377 -20.60 21.91 -46.42
C PHE A 377 -19.09 22.08 -46.65
N TYR A 378 -18.69 23.24 -47.17
CA TYR A 378 -17.30 23.62 -47.41
C TYR A 378 -16.98 24.95 -46.72
N ASP A 379 -15.99 24.97 -45.83
CA ASP A 379 -15.50 26.16 -45.13
C ASP A 379 -14.44 26.86 -45.99
N ASP A 380 -14.92 27.61 -46.99
CA ASP A 380 -14.06 28.35 -47.92
C ASP A 380 -13.24 29.45 -47.22
N TYR A 381 -13.63 29.89 -46.01
CA TYR A 381 -12.87 30.87 -45.21
C TYR A 381 -11.61 30.24 -44.60
N ARG A 382 -11.72 29.02 -44.07
CA ARG A 382 -10.56 28.28 -43.54
C ARG A 382 -9.58 27.86 -44.66
N ARG A 383 -10.09 27.54 -45.85
CA ARG A 383 -9.27 27.20 -47.03
C ARG A 383 -8.56 28.41 -47.65
N SER A 384 -9.14 29.60 -47.58
CA SER A 384 -8.48 30.84 -48.03
C SER A 384 -7.42 31.30 -47.02
N ALA A 385 -7.64 31.16 -45.72
CA ALA A 385 -6.62 31.44 -44.69
C ALA A 385 -5.38 30.52 -44.80
N SER A 386 -5.57 29.22 -45.09
CA SER A 386 -4.44 28.28 -45.24
C SER A 386 -3.59 28.57 -46.48
N ARG A 387 -4.20 28.98 -47.59
CA ARG A 387 -3.48 29.46 -48.79
C ARG A 387 -2.66 30.73 -48.51
N PHE A 388 -3.11 31.59 -47.60
CA PHE A 388 -2.41 32.84 -47.27
C PHE A 388 -1.16 32.63 -46.40
N MET A 389 -1.16 31.63 -45.51
CA MET A 389 0.03 31.28 -44.71
C MET A 389 1.07 30.45 -45.49
N GLY A 390 0.67 29.74 -46.55
CA GLY A 390 1.59 28.92 -47.37
C GLY A 390 2.57 29.72 -48.25
N SER A 391 2.35 31.03 -48.44
CA SER A 391 3.09 31.86 -49.40
C SER A 391 3.92 32.97 -48.75
N ARG A 392 4.34 32.82 -47.49
CA ARG A 392 5.20 33.80 -46.80
C ARG A 392 6.28 33.17 -45.93
N SER A 393 7.24 32.52 -46.59
CA SER A 393 8.53 32.12 -45.99
C SER A 393 9.69 32.35 -46.96
N GLN A 394 9.92 33.62 -47.32
CA GLN A 394 11.25 34.16 -47.61
C GLN A 394 11.22 35.70 -47.70
N VAL A 395 12.40 36.30 -47.49
CA VAL A 395 12.74 37.74 -47.52
C VAL A 395 12.37 38.55 -46.25
N MET A 396 13.42 39.15 -45.67
CA MET A 396 13.43 40.03 -44.48
C MET A 396 13.01 41.47 -44.80
N GLY A 397 12.86 42.33 -43.79
CA GLY A 397 13.06 43.78 -43.98
C GLY A 397 12.33 44.66 -42.97
N ASP A 398 13.09 45.34 -42.13
CA ASP A 398 12.66 46.27 -41.07
C ASP A 398 11.79 47.46 -41.54
N SER A 399 10.91 47.95 -40.64
CA SER A 399 10.88 49.34 -40.10
C SER A 399 9.47 49.95 -39.87
N HIS A 400 9.22 50.20 -38.58
CA HIS A 400 8.57 51.36 -37.92
C HIS A 400 7.25 52.04 -38.37
N ASP A 401 6.47 52.38 -37.32
CA ASP A 401 5.58 53.55 -37.16
C ASP A 401 4.28 53.63 -38.00
N SER A 402 3.12 54.10 -37.51
CA SER A 402 2.76 54.74 -36.22
C SER A 402 1.24 54.82 -35.97
N ALA A 403 0.87 55.28 -34.75
CA ALA A 403 -0.36 56.00 -34.36
C ALA A 403 -1.73 55.28 -34.12
N ARG A 404 -2.26 55.53 -32.91
CA ARG A 404 -3.60 55.20 -32.34
C ARG A 404 -4.69 56.23 -32.79
N PRO A 405 -6.01 56.02 -32.55
CA PRO A 405 -6.71 56.24 -31.23
C PRO A 405 -7.85 55.23 -30.91
N THR A 406 -8.08 54.66 -29.71
CA THR A 406 -8.49 55.14 -28.36
C THR A 406 -9.88 55.79 -28.18
N TRP A 407 -10.85 55.06 -27.58
CA TRP A 407 -11.82 55.45 -26.53
C TRP A 407 -12.14 54.14 -25.73
N PHE A 408 -11.82 53.94 -24.43
CA PHE A 408 -12.44 54.41 -23.16
C PHE A 408 -13.87 53.85 -22.88
N ASN A 409 -14.25 53.31 -21.70
CA ASN A 409 -13.56 53.22 -20.39
C ASN A 409 -14.14 52.18 -19.37
N TRP A 410 -13.27 51.68 -18.46
CA TRP A 410 -13.45 51.35 -17.00
C TRP A 410 -14.45 50.28 -16.50
N THR A 411 -14.20 49.50 -15.43
CA THR A 411 -13.21 49.53 -14.31
C THR A 411 -12.49 48.16 -14.07
N SER A 412 -11.95 47.86 -12.87
CA SER A 412 -10.57 48.14 -12.43
C SER A 412 -10.34 48.03 -10.90
N ARG A 413 -9.74 46.92 -10.37
CA ARG A 413 -8.83 46.85 -9.18
C ARG A 413 -8.33 45.38 -8.98
N HIS A 414 -7.07 45.02 -9.27
CA HIS A 414 -5.80 45.20 -8.51
C HIS A 414 -5.74 44.35 -7.22
N SER A 415 -4.65 43.65 -6.85
CA SER A 415 -3.23 43.61 -7.27
C SER A 415 -2.59 42.24 -6.91
N GLY A 416 -1.42 41.78 -7.41
CA GLY A 416 -0.55 42.30 -8.48
C GLY A 416 0.94 42.43 -8.10
N VAL A 417 1.74 41.35 -8.18
CA VAL A 417 3.22 41.36 -8.44
C VAL A 417 3.58 40.08 -9.21
N ASN A 418 4.44 40.19 -10.25
CA ASN A 418 4.85 39.07 -11.13
C ASN A 418 6.36 38.80 -11.02
N PRO A 419 6.87 37.63 -11.46
CA PRO A 419 8.22 37.14 -11.14
C PRO A 419 9.33 37.64 -12.09
N GLY A 420 10.56 37.63 -11.58
CA GLY A 420 11.79 37.90 -12.34
C GLY A 420 12.52 36.62 -12.77
N ALA A 421 13.12 36.67 -13.96
CA ALA A 421 13.76 35.56 -14.67
C ALA A 421 14.93 34.87 -13.92
N ALA A 422 15.14 33.59 -14.23
CA ALA A 422 16.32 32.83 -13.84
C ALA A 422 17.48 33.00 -14.85
N PRO A 423 18.74 32.88 -14.39
CA PRO A 423 19.85 32.43 -15.20
C PRO A 423 20.36 31.04 -14.76
N SER A 424 20.68 30.19 -15.73
CA SER A 424 21.39 28.93 -15.51
C SER A 424 22.89 29.16 -15.31
N LEU A 425 23.50 28.53 -14.30
CA LEU A 425 24.96 28.37 -14.26
C LEU A 425 25.36 26.99 -13.72
N ASN A 426 26.19 26.26 -14.48
CA ASN A 426 26.97 25.14 -13.98
C ASN A 426 28.07 25.67 -13.05
N GLN A 427 28.30 25.03 -11.89
CA GLN A 427 29.63 24.51 -11.51
C GLN A 427 29.65 23.75 -10.17
N GLN A 428 30.38 22.64 -10.19
CA GLN A 428 31.24 22.11 -9.11
C GLN A 428 30.62 21.79 -7.74
N CYS A 429 30.25 20.52 -7.55
CA CYS A 429 30.17 19.91 -6.22
C CYS A 429 31.58 19.69 -5.66
N THR A 430 31.99 20.47 -4.65
CA THR A 430 33.14 20.14 -3.81
C THR A 430 32.73 19.12 -2.75
N ALA A 431 33.49 18.03 -2.64
CA ALA A 431 33.27 17.02 -1.62
C ALA A 431 33.69 17.56 -0.23
N ALA A 432 32.80 17.45 0.76
CA ALA A 432 33.11 17.69 2.15
C ALA A 432 33.14 16.35 2.91
N THR A 433 34.35 15.85 3.13
CA THR A 433 34.60 14.61 3.88
C THR A 433 34.49 14.88 5.39
N THR A 434 33.54 14.24 6.08
CA THR A 434 33.48 14.22 7.55
C THR A 434 33.31 12.79 8.08
N ALA A 435 34.47 12.19 8.39
CA ALA A 435 34.72 11.05 9.29
C ALA A 435 33.51 10.19 9.72
N SER A 436 33.29 9.10 8.98
CA SER A 436 32.66 7.90 9.52
C SER A 436 33.62 7.21 10.50
N LEU A 437 33.23 7.10 11.77
CA LEU A 437 33.90 6.22 12.73
C LEU A 437 33.37 4.79 12.56
N SER A 438 34.24 3.90 12.11
CA SER A 438 33.98 2.47 11.96
C SER A 438 33.93 1.77 13.32
N LEU A 439 32.78 1.17 13.67
CA LEU A 439 32.78 0.03 14.59
C LEU A 439 33.10 -1.25 13.81
N SER A 440 34.38 -1.59 13.81
CA SER A 440 34.88 -2.93 13.48
C SER A 440 36.06 -3.20 14.40
N ASP A 441 35.90 -4.15 15.33
CA ASP A 441 36.88 -5.21 15.63
C ASP A 441 36.57 -5.89 16.96
N ALA A 442 35.86 -7.02 16.88
CA ALA A 442 35.95 -8.14 17.80
C ALA A 442 35.28 -9.36 17.17
N TYR A 443 36.07 -10.21 16.51
CA TYR A 443 36.08 -11.68 16.59
C TYR A 443 36.81 -12.25 15.36
N LEU A 444 37.97 -12.86 15.62
CA LEU A 444 38.77 -13.56 14.61
C LEU A 444 38.13 -14.92 14.30
N GLY A 445 37.86 -15.18 13.02
CA GLY A 445 37.56 -16.49 12.46
C GLY A 445 38.73 -16.98 11.60
N ASP A 446 39.03 -18.27 11.69
CA ASP A 446 40.20 -18.94 11.11
C ASP A 446 40.24 -18.86 9.56
N PRO A 447 41.38 -18.53 8.90
CA PRO A 447 41.39 -18.24 7.47
C PRO A 447 41.84 -19.45 6.63
N ASP A 448 41.02 -20.51 6.55
CA ASP A 448 41.21 -21.55 5.52
C ASP A 448 39.89 -22.23 5.10
N SER A 449 39.18 -21.60 4.15
CA SER A 449 38.19 -22.27 3.27
C SER A 449 37.87 -21.44 2.01
N PRO A 450 37.49 -22.06 0.88
CA PRO A 450 37.61 -21.43 -0.43
C PRO A 450 36.48 -20.44 -0.76
N ARG A 451 36.83 -19.35 -1.46
CA ARG A 451 35.86 -18.41 -2.05
C ARG A 451 34.98 -19.13 -3.08
N MET A 452 33.67 -19.24 -2.82
CA MET A 452 32.70 -19.60 -3.85
C MET A 452 32.24 -18.37 -4.64
N ALA A 453 32.12 -18.55 -5.96
CA ALA A 453 31.75 -17.50 -6.91
C ALA A 453 30.23 -17.19 -6.91
N PRO A 454 29.81 -15.98 -7.30
CA PRO A 454 28.38 -15.65 -7.44
C PRO A 454 27.73 -16.44 -8.60
N PRO A 455 26.42 -16.74 -8.51
CA PRO A 455 25.71 -17.41 -9.59
C PRO A 455 25.56 -16.49 -10.83
N PRO A 456 25.56 -17.05 -12.06
CA PRO A 456 25.52 -16.25 -13.28
C PRO A 456 24.14 -15.63 -13.51
N SER A 457 24.12 -14.31 -13.70
CA SER A 457 22.94 -13.57 -14.15
C SER A 457 22.60 -13.92 -15.60
N LYS A 458 21.32 -14.22 -15.88
CA LYS A 458 20.82 -14.39 -17.26
C LYS A 458 19.87 -13.25 -17.64
N ALA A 459 20.25 -12.53 -18.68
CA ALA A 459 19.54 -11.35 -19.18
C ALA A 459 18.25 -11.70 -19.95
N ARG A 460 17.31 -10.74 -19.98
CA ARG A 460 16.08 -10.79 -20.78
C ARG A 460 16.38 -10.74 -22.28
N LYS A 461 15.91 -11.75 -23.05
CA LYS A 461 15.42 -11.59 -24.44
C LYS A 461 14.17 -12.47 -24.61
N GLY A 462 13.23 -12.05 -25.46
CA GLY A 462 11.84 -12.55 -25.43
C GLY A 462 11.43 -13.48 -26.58
N ARG A 463 10.20 -13.99 -26.45
CA ARG A 463 9.33 -14.67 -27.42
C ARG A 463 9.83 -15.97 -28.09
N ALA A 464 9.33 -17.11 -27.59
CA ALA A 464 8.56 -18.10 -28.37
C ALA A 464 7.87 -19.11 -27.42
N ARG A 465 6.69 -19.64 -27.78
CA ARG A 465 6.09 -20.83 -27.11
C ARG A 465 6.60 -22.09 -27.81
N PRO A 466 6.97 -23.15 -27.08
CA PRO A 466 6.92 -24.52 -27.58
C PRO A 466 5.87 -25.36 -26.83
N MET A 467 5.44 -26.45 -27.47
CA MET A 467 4.45 -27.41 -26.93
C MET A 467 5.04 -28.32 -25.84
N GLY A 468 4.14 -28.98 -25.10
CA GLY A 468 4.50 -29.76 -23.92
C GLY A 468 5.33 -31.02 -24.17
N LEU A 469 6.12 -31.38 -23.17
CA LEU A 469 6.75 -32.67 -22.96
C LEU A 469 6.41 -33.15 -21.53
N PRO A 470 6.34 -34.47 -21.28
CA PRO A 470 5.66 -35.01 -20.10
C PRO A 470 6.43 -34.74 -18.80
N ARG A 471 5.67 -34.52 -17.70
CA ARG A 471 6.21 -34.43 -16.35
C ARG A 471 6.81 -35.76 -15.93
N ASN A 472 8.14 -35.85 -15.85
CA ASN A 472 8.80 -36.95 -15.17
C ASN A 472 8.68 -36.73 -13.66
N SER A 473 7.88 -37.56 -12.99
CA SER A 473 7.60 -37.47 -11.56
C SER A 473 8.65 -38.22 -10.75
N SER A 474 9.65 -37.50 -10.27
CA SER A 474 10.54 -37.97 -9.19
C SER A 474 11.02 -36.78 -8.36
N LYS A 475 10.26 -36.41 -7.32
CA LYS A 475 10.84 -35.66 -6.20
C LYS A 475 11.96 -36.54 -5.61
N PRO A 476 13.15 -35.99 -5.30
CA PRO A 476 14.12 -36.74 -4.52
C PRO A 476 13.52 -37.09 -3.16
N GLU A 477 13.82 -38.30 -2.67
CA GLU A 477 13.40 -38.79 -1.38
C GLU A 477 13.83 -37.81 -0.27
N SER A 478 12.85 -37.26 0.44
CA SER A 478 13.11 -36.27 1.49
C SER A 478 13.81 -36.94 2.67
N SER A 479 14.95 -36.39 3.07
CA SER A 479 15.59 -36.69 4.36
C SER A 479 14.57 -36.58 5.51
N PRO A 480 14.66 -37.43 6.55
CA PRO A 480 13.66 -37.46 7.61
C PRO A 480 13.49 -36.09 8.28
N ARG A 481 12.24 -35.65 8.37
CA ARG A 481 11.82 -34.34 8.90
C ARG A 481 12.29 -34.18 10.36
N GLN A 482 13.35 -33.40 10.57
CA GLN A 482 13.90 -33.13 11.89
C GLN A 482 13.14 -31.96 12.54
N VAL A 483 11.95 -32.25 13.07
CA VAL A 483 11.15 -31.27 13.81
C VAL A 483 11.94 -30.80 15.05
N LEU A 484 12.29 -29.51 15.08
CA LEU A 484 13.02 -28.90 16.19
C LEU A 484 12.05 -28.43 17.27
N ASN A 485 12.45 -28.61 18.54
CA ASN A 485 11.76 -28.02 19.67
C ASN A 485 12.14 -26.52 19.78
N VAL A 486 11.31 -25.66 19.21
CA VAL A 486 11.48 -24.21 19.21
C VAL A 486 10.71 -23.54 20.34
N LYS A 487 11.29 -22.54 20.98
CA LYS A 487 10.63 -21.71 21.98
C LYS A 487 9.95 -20.53 21.29
N ALA A 488 8.63 -20.57 21.26
CA ALA A 488 7.81 -19.43 20.85
C ALA A 488 7.80 -18.32 21.91
N MET A 489 7.57 -17.11 21.45
CA MET A 489 7.43 -15.91 22.28
C MET A 489 6.13 -15.17 21.94
N GLY A 490 5.61 -14.41 22.90
CA GLY A 490 4.52 -13.47 22.70
C GLY A 490 4.94 -12.06 23.09
N LEU A 491 4.04 -11.10 22.88
CA LEU A 491 4.27 -9.71 23.25
C LEU A 491 3.53 -9.37 24.56
N ALA A 492 4.25 -8.69 25.43
CA ALA A 492 3.82 -8.16 26.72
C ALA A 492 3.85 -6.63 26.69
N ALA A 493 3.18 -6.00 27.65
CA ALA A 493 3.10 -4.55 27.75
C ALA A 493 4.38 -3.95 28.38
N GLY A 494 5.05 -3.07 27.65
CA GLY A 494 6.23 -2.33 28.10
C GLY A 494 5.91 -0.97 28.72
N GLY A 495 6.93 -0.09 28.74
CA GLY A 495 6.80 1.30 29.19
C GLY A 495 5.81 2.11 28.34
N LYS A 496 5.30 3.21 28.92
CA LYS A 496 4.28 4.05 28.27
C LYS A 496 4.93 5.03 27.29
N LEU A 497 4.39 5.10 26.08
CA LEU A 497 4.81 5.97 24.99
C LEU A 497 3.69 6.94 24.63
N VAL A 498 4.05 8.18 24.31
CA VAL A 498 3.10 9.15 23.72
C VAL A 498 2.90 8.80 22.24
N GLN A 499 1.74 8.25 21.92
CA GLN A 499 1.34 7.91 20.55
C GLN A 499 -0.18 7.97 20.43
N ASP A 500 -0.67 8.77 19.47
CA ASP A 500 -2.06 8.72 19.05
C ASP A 500 -2.30 7.60 18.03
N ILE A 501 -3.45 6.93 18.15
CA ILE A 501 -4.04 6.10 17.09
C ILE A 501 -5.09 6.94 16.39
N ILE A 502 -4.94 7.14 15.08
CA ILE A 502 -5.78 8.08 14.31
C ILE A 502 -7.18 7.48 14.06
N ALA A 503 -8.21 8.26 14.38
CA ALA A 503 -9.60 7.95 14.13
C ALA A 503 -9.92 8.00 12.63
N ASP A 504 -10.61 6.98 12.14
CA ASP A 504 -11.00 6.86 10.75
C ASP A 504 -12.06 7.92 10.40
N ARG A 505 -11.80 8.64 9.31
CA ARG A 505 -12.72 9.64 8.74
C ARG A 505 -13.35 9.14 7.43
N ASN A 506 -13.05 7.91 7.00
CA ASN A 506 -13.68 7.30 5.84
C ASN A 506 -15.12 6.86 6.15
N PRO A 507 -16.01 6.82 5.14
CA PRO A 507 -17.36 6.25 5.30
C PRO A 507 -17.31 4.79 5.77
N PRO A 508 -18.26 4.31 6.62
CA PRO A 508 -18.25 2.95 7.18
C PRO A 508 -18.18 1.82 6.15
N ASN A 509 -18.72 2.06 4.95
CA ASN A 509 -18.70 1.13 3.82
C ASN A 509 -17.44 1.26 2.94
N THR A 510 -16.32 1.80 3.45
CA THR A 510 -15.07 1.91 2.68
C THR A 510 -14.29 0.59 2.62
N TRP A 511 -14.35 -0.21 3.69
CA TRP A 511 -13.47 -1.37 3.89
C TRP A 511 -14.09 -2.69 3.40
N ASN A 512 -13.35 -3.41 2.56
CA ASN A 512 -13.74 -4.70 2.01
C ASN A 512 -13.30 -5.83 2.96
N VAL A 513 -14.11 -6.07 4.00
CA VAL A 513 -13.82 -7.08 5.04
C VAL A 513 -13.86 -8.51 4.50
N ASP A 514 -14.62 -8.78 3.43
CA ASP A 514 -14.68 -10.11 2.82
C ASP A 514 -13.41 -10.41 1.97
N ALA A 515 -12.70 -9.38 1.52
CA ALA A 515 -11.36 -9.46 0.91
C ALA A 515 -10.20 -9.42 1.94
N ALA A 516 -10.49 -9.42 3.24
CA ALA A 516 -9.46 -9.35 4.27
C ALA A 516 -8.55 -10.58 4.24
N ARG A 517 -7.24 -10.36 4.36
CA ARG A 517 -6.25 -11.44 4.49
C ARG A 517 -5.41 -11.24 5.74
N GLN A 518 -5.22 -12.31 6.50
CA GLN A 518 -4.38 -12.33 7.69
C GLN A 518 -3.05 -13.00 7.40
N ILE A 519 -1.96 -12.43 7.93
CA ILE A 519 -0.66 -13.08 8.00
C ILE A 519 -0.22 -13.20 9.47
N ASN A 520 0.32 -14.37 9.82
CA ASN A 520 0.87 -14.63 11.15
C ASN A 520 2.37 -14.29 11.13
N VAL A 521 2.87 -13.62 12.17
CA VAL A 521 4.30 -13.34 12.35
C VAL A 521 4.71 -13.92 13.71
N HIS A 522 5.27 -15.13 13.67
CA HIS A 522 5.74 -15.84 14.85
C HIS A 522 7.01 -15.20 15.39
N ILE A 523 7.14 -15.14 16.71
CA ILE A 523 8.37 -14.67 17.36
C ILE A 523 9.05 -15.89 17.97
N LEU A 524 10.30 -16.16 17.57
CA LEU A 524 11.13 -17.21 18.12
C LEU A 524 12.22 -16.61 19.01
N ASP A 525 12.59 -17.34 20.07
CA ASP A 525 13.82 -17.01 20.78
C ASP A 525 15.04 -17.16 19.85
N PRO A 526 16.15 -16.44 20.08
CA PRO A 526 17.26 -16.39 19.12
C PRO A 526 17.97 -17.74 18.97
N VAL A 527 18.02 -18.58 20.01
CA VAL A 527 18.62 -19.93 19.93
C VAL A 527 17.75 -20.84 19.06
N SER A 528 16.42 -20.75 19.20
CA SER A 528 15.49 -21.46 18.31
C SER A 528 15.59 -20.97 16.87
N CYS A 529 15.66 -19.64 16.66
CA CYS A 529 15.81 -19.07 15.33
C CYS A 529 17.14 -19.47 14.67
N GLU A 530 18.26 -19.48 15.40
CA GLU A 530 19.55 -19.95 14.90
C GLU A 530 19.52 -21.45 14.56
N SER A 531 18.86 -22.28 15.39
CA SER A 531 18.75 -23.73 15.11
C SER A 531 17.88 -24.03 13.88
N VAL A 532 16.81 -23.26 13.65
CA VAL A 532 15.95 -23.36 12.47
C VAL A 532 16.62 -22.80 11.21
N THR A 533 17.28 -21.64 11.29
CA THR A 533 17.78 -20.93 10.10
C THR A 533 19.23 -21.24 9.73
N HIS A 534 20.04 -21.62 10.73
CA HIS A 534 21.52 -21.60 10.69
C HIS A 534 22.11 -20.21 10.43
N ILE A 535 21.33 -19.15 10.65
CA ILE A 535 21.75 -17.75 10.58
C ILE A 535 21.81 -17.21 12.02
N VAL A 536 22.98 -16.70 12.42
CA VAL A 536 23.16 -16.09 13.75
C VAL A 536 22.27 -14.84 13.84
N PRO A 537 21.33 -14.76 14.79
CA PRO A 537 20.46 -13.60 14.93
C PRO A 537 21.24 -12.34 15.30
N PRO A 538 20.72 -11.14 14.96
CA PRO A 538 21.32 -9.88 15.39
C PRO A 538 21.52 -9.82 16.91
N PRO A 539 22.66 -9.29 17.40
CA PRO A 539 22.94 -9.22 18.83
C PRO A 539 21.89 -8.38 19.56
N ILE A 540 21.70 -8.66 20.84
CA ILE A 540 20.82 -7.94 21.79
C ILE A 540 20.92 -6.41 21.55
N PRO A 541 19.79 -5.68 21.46
CA PRO A 541 19.85 -4.25 21.19
C PRO A 541 20.45 -3.50 22.39
N MET A 542 20.99 -2.32 22.12
CA MET A 542 21.59 -1.49 23.17
C MET A 542 20.57 -1.10 24.25
N SER A 543 21.04 -1.03 25.49
CA SER A 543 20.24 -0.55 26.61
C SER A 543 19.82 0.91 26.43
N ALA A 544 18.75 1.34 27.12
CA ALA A 544 18.33 2.74 27.11
C ALA A 544 19.44 3.69 27.62
N TYR A 545 20.31 3.22 28.51
CA TYR A 545 21.47 3.97 28.98
C TYR A 545 22.53 4.14 27.88
N GLU A 546 22.87 3.07 27.15
CA GLU A 546 23.76 3.15 25.99
C GLU A 546 23.15 4.05 24.89
N ALA A 547 21.85 3.99 24.64
CA ALA A 547 21.17 4.83 23.65
C ALA A 547 21.27 6.34 23.98
N VAL A 548 21.12 6.69 25.25
CA VAL A 548 21.33 8.04 25.79
C VAL A 548 22.78 8.49 25.60
N LEU A 549 23.76 7.65 25.96
CA LEU A 549 25.18 7.95 25.77
C LEU A 549 25.55 8.13 24.29
N SER A 550 24.98 7.30 23.40
CA SER A 550 25.13 7.37 21.96
C SER A 550 24.36 8.52 21.30
N LYS A 551 23.64 9.35 22.08
CA LYS A 551 22.84 10.49 21.62
C LYS A 551 21.81 10.10 20.54
N LEU A 552 21.24 8.89 20.63
CA LEU A 552 20.16 8.49 19.74
C LEU A 552 18.96 9.44 19.91
N PRO A 553 18.32 9.86 18.81
CA PRO A 553 17.21 10.79 18.88
C PRO A 553 15.96 10.11 19.44
N PHE A 554 15.18 10.89 20.18
CA PHE A 554 13.83 10.51 20.60
C PHE A 554 12.85 11.43 19.90
N PHE A 555 11.70 10.91 19.51
CA PHE A 555 10.76 11.59 18.65
C PHE A 555 9.49 12.00 19.42
N VAL A 556 9.16 13.28 19.34
CA VAL A 556 7.86 13.82 19.76
C VAL A 556 7.07 14.11 18.49
N VAL A 557 5.86 13.58 18.44
CA VAL A 557 4.92 13.77 17.33
C VAL A 557 3.91 14.84 17.74
N GLU A 558 3.40 15.60 16.79
CA GLU A 558 2.33 16.57 17.05
C GLU A 558 1.01 15.85 17.39
N GLU A 559 0.57 15.98 18.65
CA GLU A 559 -0.60 15.28 19.17
C GLU A 559 -1.86 15.58 18.36
N GLN A 560 -2.53 14.54 17.89
CA GLN A 560 -3.74 14.60 17.07
C GLN A 560 -4.98 14.63 17.96
N ILE A 561 -5.06 15.61 18.87
CA ILE A 561 -6.04 15.68 19.97
C ILE A 561 -7.50 15.54 19.47
N ASP A 562 -7.84 16.16 18.34
CA ASP A 562 -9.19 16.14 17.75
C ASP A 562 -9.45 14.92 16.82
N ASN A 563 -8.39 14.17 16.48
CA ASN A 563 -8.39 13.11 15.46
C ASN A 563 -7.90 11.75 15.99
N ARG A 564 -7.88 11.55 17.32
CA ARG A 564 -7.42 10.31 17.96
C ARG A 564 -8.57 9.48 18.52
N LEU A 565 -8.36 8.17 18.56
CA LEU A 565 -9.25 7.23 19.25
C LEU A 565 -9.12 7.33 20.77
N GLU A 566 -10.18 6.87 21.44
CA GLU A 566 -10.11 6.49 22.85
C GLU A 566 -9.27 5.21 23.02
N GLY A 567 -8.85 4.92 24.26
CA GLY A 567 -8.07 3.71 24.56
C GLY A 567 -8.88 2.42 24.44
N GLY A 568 -8.17 1.32 24.17
CA GLY A 568 -8.73 -0.02 24.26
C GLY A 568 -8.83 -0.55 25.69
N ASP A 569 -9.56 -1.65 25.86
CA ASP A 569 -9.70 -2.37 27.12
C ASP A 569 -8.37 -3.07 27.50
N PHE A 570 -7.52 -2.34 28.22
CA PHE A 570 -6.24 -2.85 28.75
C PHE A 570 -6.02 -2.53 30.23
N ASP A 571 -7.03 -2.07 30.97
CA ASP A 571 -6.93 -1.71 32.40
C ASP A 571 -6.42 -2.87 33.28
N ASN A 572 -6.69 -4.11 32.86
CA ASN A 572 -6.23 -5.32 33.55
C ASN A 572 -4.83 -5.80 33.12
N VAL A 573 -4.20 -5.19 32.11
CA VAL A 573 -2.89 -5.62 31.60
C VAL A 573 -1.76 -4.91 32.34
N LYS A 574 -1.08 -5.68 33.19
CA LYS A 574 0.15 -5.27 33.87
C LYS A 574 1.30 -5.25 32.89
N SER A 575 2.20 -4.32 33.10
CA SER A 575 3.44 -4.22 32.35
C SER A 575 4.50 -5.20 32.85
N VAL A 576 5.53 -5.45 32.03
CA VAL A 576 6.57 -6.45 32.35
C VAL A 576 7.25 -6.17 33.68
N SER A 577 7.53 -4.90 34.04
CA SER A 577 8.12 -4.57 35.34
C SER A 577 7.16 -4.89 36.50
N LYS A 578 5.86 -4.56 36.33
CA LYS A 578 4.84 -4.86 37.35
C LYS A 578 4.59 -6.37 37.51
N MET A 579 4.82 -7.14 36.45
CA MET A 579 4.81 -8.60 36.49
C MET A 579 6.07 -9.16 37.17
N ASP A 580 7.24 -8.57 36.96
CA ASP A 580 8.48 -8.93 37.68
C ASP A 580 8.34 -8.71 39.19
N GLU A 581 7.76 -7.57 39.62
CA GLU A 581 7.40 -7.33 41.03
C GLU A 581 6.46 -8.42 41.58
N THR A 582 5.46 -8.81 40.79
CA THR A 582 4.44 -9.80 41.20
C THR A 582 5.04 -11.21 41.34
N LYS A 583 5.99 -11.59 40.47
CA LYS A 583 6.69 -12.89 40.55
C LYS A 583 7.77 -12.95 41.62
N GLY A 584 8.28 -11.79 42.06
CA GLY A 584 9.39 -11.69 42.99
C GLY A 584 10.75 -11.90 42.31
N LEU A 585 11.75 -11.17 42.79
CA LEU A 585 13.11 -11.24 42.28
C LEU A 585 13.92 -12.34 43.01
N VAL A 586 14.68 -13.14 42.27
CA VAL A 586 15.49 -14.23 42.83
C VAL A 586 17.01 -13.98 42.69
N SER A 587 17.80 -14.58 43.58
CA SER A 587 19.26 -14.60 43.54
C SER A 587 19.77 -15.99 43.12
N GLU A 588 19.68 -16.27 41.82
CA GLU A 588 19.85 -17.62 41.24
C GLU A 588 21.32 -18.14 41.19
N PRO A 589 21.53 -19.45 41.38
CA PRO A 589 22.63 -20.20 40.78
C PRO A 589 22.34 -20.80 39.39
N SER A 590 21.08 -20.87 38.93
CA SER A 590 20.65 -21.59 37.71
C SER A 590 19.74 -20.75 36.79
N LEU A 591 19.71 -21.03 35.49
CA LEU A 591 18.96 -20.23 34.50
C LEU A 591 17.50 -20.71 34.35
N ASP A 592 16.56 -19.97 34.93
CA ASP A 592 15.13 -20.04 34.59
C ASP A 592 14.70 -18.78 33.79
N PRO A 593 14.33 -18.90 32.50
CA PRO A 593 13.82 -17.78 31.71
C PRO A 593 12.50 -17.17 32.23
N ASN A 594 11.74 -17.89 33.05
CA ASN A 594 10.42 -17.45 33.53
C ASN A 594 10.47 -16.63 34.83
N GLN A 595 11.63 -16.62 35.51
CA GLN A 595 11.85 -15.97 36.80
C GLN A 595 12.93 -14.86 36.69
N PRO A 596 12.64 -13.61 37.08
CA PRO A 596 13.62 -12.52 36.99
C PRO A 596 14.71 -12.65 38.07
N ALA A 597 15.96 -12.87 37.63
CA ALA A 597 17.13 -12.96 38.52
C ALA A 597 17.86 -11.62 38.67
N ILE A 598 18.25 -11.25 39.91
CA ILE A 598 19.08 -10.07 40.21
C ILE A 598 20.55 -10.36 39.86
N CYS A 599 21.22 -9.43 39.20
CA CYS A 599 22.66 -9.48 38.99
C CYS A 599 23.41 -9.31 40.33
N SER A 600 23.99 -10.40 40.83
CA SER A 600 24.74 -10.44 42.10
C SER A 600 26.05 -9.64 42.11
N SER A 601 26.39 -8.94 41.02
CA SER A 601 27.58 -8.08 40.91
C SER A 601 27.28 -6.59 41.07
N CYS A 602 26.05 -6.14 40.80
CA CYS A 602 25.67 -4.74 40.94
C CYS A 602 24.40 -4.48 41.74
N GLU A 603 23.55 -5.51 41.94
CA GLU A 603 22.28 -5.45 42.66
C GLU A 603 21.29 -4.38 42.15
N LYS A 604 21.50 -3.90 40.92
CA LYS A 604 20.77 -2.78 40.27
C LYS A 604 20.15 -3.16 38.92
N ARG A 605 20.40 -4.39 38.46
CA ARG A 605 20.02 -4.89 37.14
C ARG A 605 19.57 -6.34 37.21
N LEU A 606 18.67 -6.71 36.32
CA LEU A 606 18.37 -8.11 36.07
C LEU A 606 19.51 -8.76 35.29
N CYS A 607 19.64 -10.07 35.45
CA CYS A 607 20.54 -10.87 34.61
C CYS A 607 20.00 -10.92 33.17
N ASP A 608 20.92 -10.79 32.22
CA ASP A 608 20.64 -10.77 30.77
C ASP A 608 21.57 -11.71 29.99
N CYS A 609 22.61 -12.26 30.65
CA CYS A 609 23.59 -13.17 30.07
C CYS A 609 24.08 -14.22 31.07
N VAL A 610 24.54 -15.36 30.53
CA VAL A 610 25.16 -16.48 31.23
C VAL A 610 26.62 -16.60 30.81
N VAL A 611 27.52 -16.79 31.78
CA VAL A 611 28.94 -17.05 31.52
C VAL A 611 29.23 -18.55 31.51
N ARG A 612 30.00 -19.02 30.53
CA ARG A 612 30.41 -20.43 30.38
C ARG A 612 31.87 -20.61 30.80
N PRO A 613 32.25 -21.76 31.40
CA PRO A 613 31.45 -22.99 31.57
C PRO A 613 30.61 -23.03 32.87
N CYS A 614 30.83 -22.12 33.84
CA CYS A 614 30.23 -22.22 35.17
C CYS A 614 28.72 -21.91 35.25
N ASN A 615 28.11 -21.41 34.17
CA ASN A 615 26.68 -21.13 34.02
C ASN A 615 26.09 -20.08 34.99
N HIS A 616 26.93 -19.31 35.66
CA HIS A 616 26.48 -18.18 36.47
C HIS A 616 25.87 -17.07 35.61
N GLN A 617 24.85 -16.40 36.15
CA GLN A 617 24.12 -15.33 35.49
C GLN A 617 24.57 -13.95 35.97
N PHE A 618 24.64 -12.98 35.06
CA PHE A 618 24.96 -11.59 35.36
C PHE A 618 24.23 -10.65 34.38
N CYS A 619 24.31 -9.33 34.64
CA CYS A 619 24.04 -8.34 33.60
C CYS A 619 25.30 -8.09 32.75
N ASN A 620 25.11 -7.88 31.44
CA ASN A 620 26.15 -7.74 30.42
C ASN A 620 27.08 -6.56 30.75
N MET A 621 26.52 -5.50 31.33
CA MET A 621 27.30 -4.34 31.81
C MET A 621 28.32 -4.71 32.90
N CYS A 622 28.01 -5.63 33.81
CA CYS A 622 28.97 -6.11 34.82
C CYS A 622 30.06 -6.99 34.19
N ILE A 623 29.70 -7.87 33.26
CA ILE A 623 30.67 -8.74 32.57
C ILE A 623 31.61 -7.92 31.66
N ARG A 624 31.09 -6.92 30.95
CA ARG A 624 31.90 -5.96 30.18
C ARG A 624 32.81 -5.11 31.06
N ALA A 625 32.37 -4.71 32.26
CA ALA A 625 33.21 -3.98 33.21
C ALA A 625 34.28 -4.86 33.90
N ALA A 626 34.05 -6.17 33.99
CA ALA A 626 35.03 -7.15 34.47
C ALA A 626 36.07 -7.52 33.39
N ALA A 627 35.79 -7.26 32.11
CA ALA A 627 36.79 -7.34 31.06
C ALA A 627 37.73 -6.12 31.17
N PRO A 628 39.05 -6.32 31.32
CA PRO A 628 39.97 -5.20 31.49
C PRO A 628 40.09 -4.37 30.22
N ALA A 629 40.21 -3.05 30.40
CA ALA A 629 40.39 -2.11 29.31
C ALA A 629 41.64 -2.46 28.47
N MET A 630 41.51 -2.39 27.15
CA MET A 630 42.63 -2.65 26.24
C MET A 630 43.68 -1.53 26.30
N GLU A 631 44.64 -1.67 27.21
CA GLU A 631 45.93 -0.97 27.14
C GLU A 631 47.08 -1.99 27.08
N GLY A 632 47.37 -2.45 25.85
CA GLY A 632 48.73 -2.84 25.45
C GLY A 632 49.33 -4.16 25.94
N SER A 633 48.57 -5.08 26.55
CA SER A 633 49.10 -6.41 26.94
C SER A 633 48.18 -7.57 26.51
N PHE A 634 48.77 -8.58 25.88
CA PHE A 634 48.07 -9.79 25.43
C PHE A 634 47.87 -10.78 26.59
N SER A 635 46.74 -11.51 26.57
CA SER A 635 46.29 -12.47 27.59
C SER A 635 45.72 -11.84 28.87
N SER A 636 44.56 -11.22 28.74
CA SER A 636 43.74 -10.76 29.86
C SER A 636 42.50 -11.64 30.02
N VAL A 637 42.66 -12.75 30.75
CA VAL A 637 41.59 -13.71 31.04
C VAL A 637 40.47 -13.02 31.83
N VAL A 638 39.24 -13.06 31.30
CA VAL A 638 38.07 -12.54 32.03
C VAL A 638 37.53 -13.67 32.92
N CYS A 639 37.55 -13.46 34.24
CA CYS A 639 37.05 -14.44 35.20
C CYS A 639 35.60 -14.16 35.61
N CYS A 640 34.85 -15.22 35.92
CA CYS A 640 33.50 -15.13 36.48
C CYS A 640 33.54 -14.40 37.84
N PRO A 641 32.81 -13.27 38.03
CA PRO A 641 32.85 -12.51 39.28
C PRO A 641 32.41 -13.27 40.54
N ARG A 642 31.78 -14.44 40.40
CA ARG A 642 31.23 -15.25 41.51
C ARG A 642 32.10 -16.45 41.91
N CYS A 643 32.72 -17.14 40.94
CA CYS A 643 33.52 -18.35 41.21
C CYS A 643 34.97 -18.27 40.72
N ASN A 644 35.37 -17.14 40.15
CA ASN A 644 36.69 -16.88 39.58
C ASN A 644 37.15 -17.86 38.48
N ALA A 645 36.24 -18.70 37.94
CA ALA A 645 36.53 -19.54 36.78
C ALA A 645 36.66 -18.69 35.51
N GLU A 646 37.60 -19.05 34.63
CA GLU A 646 37.78 -18.44 33.32
C GLU A 646 36.50 -18.49 32.46
N ILE A 647 36.14 -17.35 31.87
CA ILE A 647 34.98 -17.24 30.98
C ILE A 647 35.41 -17.58 29.55
N SER A 648 34.96 -18.73 29.05
CA SER A 648 35.17 -19.13 27.65
C SER A 648 34.17 -18.50 26.69
N ARG A 649 32.95 -18.20 27.16
CA ARG A 649 31.89 -17.58 26.34
C ARG A 649 30.89 -16.84 27.23
N VAL A 650 30.44 -15.67 26.78
CA VAL A 650 29.26 -14.98 27.31
C VAL A 650 28.10 -15.25 26.37
N ALA A 651 27.01 -15.80 26.88
CA ALA A 651 25.80 -16.08 26.12
C ALA A 651 24.66 -15.19 26.64
N GLY A 652 24.28 -14.19 25.85
CA GLY A 652 23.08 -13.41 26.13
C GLY A 652 21.82 -14.28 26.05
N PHE A 653 20.76 -13.85 26.74
CA PHE A 653 19.41 -14.44 26.64
C PHE A 653 18.29 -13.40 26.73
N ALA A 654 18.55 -12.22 27.29
CA ALA A 654 17.58 -11.14 27.38
C ALA A 654 18.18 -9.75 27.05
N ALA A 655 17.33 -8.75 26.84
CA ALA A 655 17.72 -7.35 26.72
C ALA A 655 18.07 -6.76 28.10
N PRO A 656 19.05 -5.83 28.20
CA PRO A 656 19.55 -5.35 29.49
C PRO A 656 18.51 -4.48 30.19
N MET A 657 18.30 -4.72 31.49
CA MET A 657 17.34 -3.98 32.32
C MET A 657 17.88 -3.63 33.69
N ASN A 658 17.40 -2.51 34.25
CA ASN A 658 17.48 -2.25 35.69
C ASN A 658 16.46 -3.11 36.46
N LEU A 659 16.47 -3.04 37.79
CA LEU A 659 15.42 -3.66 38.61
C LEU A 659 14.07 -2.94 38.43
N PRO A 660 12.94 -3.63 38.68
CA PRO A 660 11.62 -3.02 38.73
C PRO A 660 11.55 -1.81 39.66
N GLY A 661 11.04 -0.68 39.14
CA GLY A 661 10.99 0.60 39.84
C GLY A 661 12.28 1.42 39.79
N GLU A 662 13.39 0.86 39.28
CA GLU A 662 14.70 1.52 39.13
C GLU A 662 15.04 1.84 37.67
N GLU A 663 14.10 1.73 36.72
CA GLU A 663 14.36 1.96 35.29
C GLU A 663 14.51 3.43 34.90
N SER A 664 14.11 4.38 35.75
CA SER A 664 14.20 5.83 35.46
C SER A 664 15.64 6.31 35.19
N ILE A 665 15.96 6.62 33.93
CA ILE A 665 17.24 7.26 33.57
C ILE A 665 17.12 8.78 33.68
N ARG A 666 17.89 9.40 34.60
CA ARG A 666 18.02 10.86 34.68
C ARG A 666 19.11 11.38 33.73
N ALA A 667 18.75 11.67 32.49
CA ALA A 667 19.65 12.25 31.50
C ALA A 667 18.95 13.26 30.56
N LYS A 668 19.70 14.21 30.00
CA LYS A 668 19.18 15.12 28.96
C LYS A 668 19.18 14.39 27.62
N MET A 669 18.00 14.21 27.02
CA MET A 669 17.82 13.41 25.81
C MET A 669 17.62 14.31 24.58
N PRO A 670 18.22 14.00 23.42
CA PRO A 670 18.07 14.80 22.21
C PRO A 670 16.71 14.53 21.55
N VAL A 671 15.69 15.29 21.97
CA VAL A 671 14.34 15.21 21.39
C VAL A 671 14.28 15.92 20.03
N ARG A 672 13.77 15.23 19.03
CA ARG A 672 13.42 15.73 17.69
C ARG A 672 11.90 15.76 17.55
N VAL A 673 11.35 16.86 17.05
CA VAL A 673 9.92 16.92 16.71
C VAL A 673 9.72 16.34 15.30
N LEU A 674 8.85 15.33 15.18
CA LEU A 674 8.32 14.85 13.90
C LEU A 674 7.08 15.66 13.56
N LYS A 675 7.10 16.35 12.42
CA LYS A 675 5.90 16.88 11.79
C LYS A 675 5.30 15.80 10.88
N VAL A 676 4.01 15.59 10.99
CA VAL A 676 3.23 14.77 10.06
C VAL A 676 2.75 15.72 8.96
N ASP A 677 3.59 15.93 7.93
CA ASP A 677 3.31 16.94 6.89
C ASP A 677 2.19 16.48 5.95
N ASP A 678 1.01 17.07 6.13
CA ASP A 678 -0.18 16.86 5.30
C ASP A 678 -0.05 17.60 3.95
N GLY A 679 0.91 17.16 3.13
CA GLY A 679 1.08 17.50 1.73
C GLY A 679 1.54 18.93 1.39
N ARG A 680 2.00 19.74 2.36
CA ARG A 680 2.45 21.13 2.11
C ARG A 680 3.79 21.47 2.76
N VAL A 681 4.74 21.86 1.89
CA VAL A 681 6.13 22.33 2.16
C VAL A 681 7.14 21.20 2.40
N LYS A 682 8.39 21.40 1.94
CA LYS A 682 9.51 20.46 2.09
C LYS A 682 10.27 20.68 3.41
N PHE A 683 10.88 19.61 3.90
CA PHE A 683 11.77 19.53 5.07
C PHE A 683 12.86 20.63 5.13
N GLU A 684 12.58 21.76 5.78
CA GLU A 684 13.60 22.67 6.31
C GLU A 684 13.15 23.30 7.65
N SER A 685 13.67 22.74 8.76
CA SER A 685 13.96 23.36 10.07
C SER A 685 13.59 22.45 11.26
N ILE A 686 14.64 22.00 11.96
CA ILE A 686 14.54 21.22 13.20
C ILE A 686 14.17 22.18 14.34
N ARG A 687 13.06 21.92 15.05
CA ARG A 687 12.81 22.53 16.37
C ARG A 687 13.08 21.50 17.47
N GLN A 688 13.99 21.84 18.38
CA GLN A 688 14.21 21.11 19.63
C GLN A 688 13.39 21.76 20.75
N THR A 689 12.33 21.09 21.23
CA THR A 689 11.61 21.52 22.45
C THR A 689 10.92 20.34 23.15
N ARG A 690 11.59 19.79 24.17
CA ARG A 690 11.18 19.90 25.59
C ARG A 690 12.42 19.58 26.45
N ILE A 691 12.51 20.22 27.63
CA ILE A 691 13.59 20.06 28.62
C ILE A 691 13.16 19.04 29.67
#